data_AF-A0AA47MPG2-F1
#
_entry.id   AF-A0AA47MPG2-F1
#
_cell.length_a   1.000
_cell.length_b   1.000
_cell.length_c   1.000
_cell.angle_alpha   90.00
_cell.angle_beta   90.00
_cell.angle_gamma   90.00
#
_symmetry.space_group_name_H-M   'P 1'
#
loop_
_entity.id
_entity.type
_entity.pdbx_description
1 polymer ?
#
loop_
_entity_poly.entity_id
_entity_poly.type
_entity_poly.pdbx_seq_one_letter_code
_entity_poly.pdbx_strand_id
1 'polypeptide(L)'
;MGEKTKQMIAKEIRQAKYFSVIVDSTPDLAHVDQLTFVFRFVSEDGRVVERFIGFEPIHSHTGISLAESVIEMVRGLGLELSNCRGQSYDNASNMSGKYSGLQAHLKKQNPLILYTPCAAHSLNLVGVNSINNCCEEVKSFFELLQSLYTFSNASTHRWRTVFQNSEHHISHTLKSLSTTRWSCRAESTKALNENYGAIRDTLAKIASDCDEKIQTKCEAAALVAKLDKLETVIMSMLWDRVLQRFKATSDQLQKSNMDLATAVFALLLLFFCAHCTHIHFQNKHLAFAEKYSTEDERKRAISELLRKAEERKLSFKKWISSPQSTSTASFVAALEIAKRGKPFTDGEYMKESFMKISEHLFSDFKNKREIIQKIREMPLSAKTVRDRTIKMAENISSKQIVDINSAQAFSIACDESSDVNDVEQTALLCRYVNSDGPQEELIELIPLKGQTRGQDICDAVLSCLEAKGINTTHLVSVSTDGAPSMRGAHKGFVNLLQKSLDRELMTFHCILHQEALCAQTFPPDCVEVMNLVIKIVNKIIVNGLSHRQFCSLLEEVGNAYSDLLLHNKVRWLSREVLKRFATCLEHVKTFLESKGLSYPELEDLDWLSKFYFMVDMTSHLNTLNKNLQGKGRTALQMLEDVLAFERKMTVFARDAQKGTLSHFPSLREFKEANNQINYDYFHRAIITMQAAFGERFSDFRKEKPTLSFPVTPLDIDPSLLNTVAFTGVSKPDLEIELADIADKDLWVNKFKSLTADIEEVACQKATLVKEHKWSDMEKLPPPRQTCF
;
A
#
# COMPACT_ATOMS: atom_id res chain seq x y z
N MET A 1 30.19 27.47 -36.01
CA MET A 1 29.70 26.91 -34.72
C MET A 1 29.48 25.41 -34.81
N GLY A 2 28.61 24.93 -35.73
CA GLY A 2 28.33 23.49 -35.90
C GLY A 2 29.55 22.60 -36.14
N GLU A 3 30.51 23.03 -36.97
CA GLU A 3 31.75 22.26 -37.20
C GLU A 3 32.59 22.07 -35.93
N LYS A 4 32.70 23.14 -35.13
CA LYS A 4 33.40 23.10 -33.83
C LYS A 4 32.69 22.15 -32.85
N THR A 5 31.36 22.11 -32.87
CA THR A 5 30.55 21.17 -32.07
C THR A 5 30.76 19.73 -32.52
N LYS A 6 30.75 19.45 -33.83
CA LYS A 6 31.06 18.11 -34.37
C LYS A 6 32.44 17.62 -33.96
N GLN A 7 33.46 18.48 -34.05
CA GLN A 7 34.82 18.15 -33.63
C GLN A 7 34.93 17.88 -32.13
N MET A 8 34.18 18.62 -31.29
CA MET A 8 34.11 18.37 -29.84
C MET A 8 33.47 17.00 -29.56
N ILE A 9 32.33 16.70 -30.18
CA ILE A 9 31.66 15.39 -30.04
C ILE A 9 32.59 14.26 -30.49
N ALA A 10 33.27 14.42 -31.64
CA ALA A 10 34.22 13.43 -32.12
C ALA A 10 35.39 13.22 -31.14
N LYS A 11 35.81 14.26 -30.41
CA LYS A 11 36.82 14.14 -29.35
C LYS A 11 36.28 13.32 -28.16
N GLU A 12 35.06 13.59 -27.71
CA GLU A 12 34.40 12.83 -26.62
C GLU A 12 34.30 11.34 -26.97
N ILE A 13 33.86 11.03 -28.20
CA ILE A 13 33.73 9.64 -28.67
C ILE A 13 35.10 8.95 -28.72
N ARG A 14 36.15 9.65 -29.17
CA ARG A 14 37.53 9.10 -29.19
C ARG A 14 38.04 8.78 -27.78
N GLN A 15 37.74 9.63 -26.81
CA GLN A 15 38.12 9.39 -25.40
C GLN A 15 37.40 8.17 -24.83
N ALA A 16 36.13 7.98 -25.16
CA ALA A 16 35.35 6.81 -24.76
C ALA A 16 35.86 5.49 -25.38
N LYS A 17 36.67 5.58 -26.46
CA LYS A 17 37.17 4.48 -27.30
C LYS A 17 36.07 3.71 -28.02
N TYR A 18 35.14 3.08 -27.29
CA TYR A 18 34.06 2.28 -27.84
C TYR A 18 32.77 3.08 -27.99
N PHE A 19 32.06 2.83 -29.09
CA PHE A 19 30.81 3.51 -29.40
C PHE A 19 29.86 2.61 -30.19
N SER A 20 28.62 3.04 -30.31
CA SER A 20 27.59 2.46 -31.16
C SER A 20 27.03 3.52 -32.09
N VAL A 21 26.61 3.10 -33.28
CA VAL A 21 25.95 3.98 -34.26
C VAL A 21 24.46 3.67 -34.29
N ILE A 22 23.65 4.73 -34.27
CA ILE A 22 22.21 4.68 -34.44
C ILE A 22 21.88 5.49 -35.69
N VAL A 23 21.17 4.85 -36.63
CA VAL A 23 20.83 5.43 -37.93
C VAL A 23 19.33 5.37 -38.14
N ASP A 24 18.75 6.42 -38.70
CA ASP A 24 17.34 6.42 -39.09
C ASP A 24 17.17 7.16 -40.42
N SER A 25 16.27 6.69 -41.29
CA SER A 25 16.01 7.31 -42.59
C SER A 25 14.73 8.13 -42.54
N THR A 26 14.81 9.37 -43.02
CA THR A 26 13.63 10.24 -43.08
C THR A 26 13.69 11.19 -44.28
N PRO A 27 12.59 11.41 -45.00
CA PRO A 27 12.53 12.42 -46.05
C PRO A 27 12.46 13.82 -45.45
N ASP A 28 13.18 14.77 -46.04
CA ASP A 28 13.07 16.19 -45.69
C ASP A 28 11.86 16.89 -46.34
N LEU A 29 11.69 18.19 -46.09
CA LEU A 29 10.59 18.99 -46.65
C LEU A 29 10.65 19.11 -48.19
N ALA A 30 11.80 18.83 -48.81
CA ALA A 30 11.98 18.82 -50.25
C ALA A 30 11.85 17.39 -50.83
N HIS A 31 11.42 16.41 -50.03
CA HIS A 31 11.30 14.99 -50.39
C HIS A 31 12.63 14.32 -50.75
N VAL A 32 13.74 14.79 -50.17
CA VAL A 32 15.04 14.13 -50.26
C VAL A 32 15.20 13.24 -49.04
N ASP A 33 15.43 11.95 -49.25
CA ASP A 33 15.72 11.01 -48.16
C ASP A 33 17.09 11.31 -47.53
N GLN A 34 17.13 11.31 -46.21
CA GLN A 34 18.33 11.61 -45.43
C GLN A 34 18.55 10.54 -44.34
N LEU A 35 19.81 10.16 -44.10
CA LEU A 35 20.20 9.40 -42.92
C LEU A 35 20.49 10.35 -41.76
N THR A 36 19.89 10.04 -40.62
CA THR A 36 20.16 10.70 -39.34
C THR A 36 21.27 9.93 -38.63
N PHE A 37 22.31 10.63 -38.18
CA PHE A 37 23.41 10.02 -37.45
C PHE A 37 23.42 10.40 -35.98
N VAL A 38 23.30 9.39 -35.12
CA VAL A 38 23.46 9.51 -33.67
C VAL A 38 24.51 8.50 -33.19
N PHE A 39 25.44 8.98 -32.38
CA PHE A 39 26.46 8.13 -31.75
C PHE A 39 26.17 7.97 -30.28
N ARG A 40 26.28 6.74 -29.79
CA ARG A 40 26.06 6.39 -28.40
C ARG A 40 27.33 5.80 -27.79
N PHE A 41 27.76 6.32 -26.64
CA PHE A 41 28.99 5.90 -25.96
C PHE A 41 28.86 6.13 -24.45
N VAL A 42 29.87 5.66 -23.70
CA VAL A 42 29.95 5.88 -22.25
C VAL A 42 31.01 6.94 -21.99
N SER A 43 30.64 8.03 -21.31
CA SER A 43 31.58 9.08 -20.93
C SER A 43 32.51 8.64 -19.79
N GLU A 44 33.56 9.43 -19.52
CA GLU A 44 34.55 9.13 -18.49
C GLU A 44 33.94 8.99 -17.07
N ASP A 45 32.80 9.63 -16.82
CA ASP A 45 32.04 9.53 -15.56
C ASP A 45 31.08 8.33 -15.49
N GLY A 46 31.15 7.41 -16.46
CA GLY A 46 30.35 6.18 -16.51
C GLY A 46 28.91 6.37 -16.98
N ARG A 47 28.55 7.55 -17.51
CA ARG A 47 27.19 7.83 -18.01
C ARG A 47 27.04 7.46 -19.47
N VAL A 48 25.84 7.01 -19.83
CA VAL A 48 25.49 6.77 -21.24
C VAL A 48 25.12 8.09 -21.90
N VAL A 49 25.78 8.39 -23.02
CA VAL A 49 25.62 9.64 -23.76
C VAL A 49 25.24 9.33 -25.20
N GLU A 50 24.22 10.04 -25.71
CA GLU A 50 23.83 10.05 -27.11
C GLU A 50 24.12 11.43 -27.71
N ARG A 51 24.79 11.46 -28.88
CA ARG A 51 25.17 12.68 -29.58
C ARG A 51 24.69 12.62 -31.02
N PHE A 52 23.78 13.53 -31.37
CA PHE A 52 23.40 13.79 -32.75
C PHE A 52 24.53 14.50 -33.50
N ILE A 53 24.85 14.01 -34.70
CA ILE A 53 25.91 14.57 -35.56
C ILE A 53 25.31 15.40 -36.70
N GLY A 54 24.28 14.87 -37.37
CA GLY A 54 23.73 15.51 -38.55
C GLY A 54 22.85 14.61 -39.38
N PHE A 55 22.34 15.19 -40.46
CA PHE A 55 21.66 14.52 -41.54
C PHE A 55 22.58 14.43 -42.76
N GLU A 56 22.51 13.33 -43.50
CA GLU A 56 23.25 13.12 -44.73
C GLU A 56 22.32 12.63 -45.84
N PRO A 57 22.26 13.31 -47.00
CA PRO A 57 21.41 12.89 -48.11
C PRO A 57 21.75 11.48 -48.60
N ILE A 58 20.72 10.69 -48.89
CA ILE A 58 20.86 9.34 -49.43
C ILE A 58 20.62 9.38 -50.93
N HIS A 59 21.56 8.83 -51.71
CA HIS A 59 21.41 8.71 -53.16
C HIS A 59 20.91 7.33 -53.61
N SER A 60 20.97 6.32 -52.72
CA SER A 60 20.53 4.96 -52.98
C SER A 60 20.10 4.25 -51.69
N HIS A 61 18.99 3.51 -51.74
CA HIS A 61 18.47 2.77 -50.59
C HIS A 61 19.06 1.35 -50.44
N THR A 62 20.08 0.98 -51.21
CA THR A 62 20.69 -0.36 -51.09
C THR A 62 21.49 -0.50 -49.80
N GLY A 63 21.48 -1.68 -49.18
CA GLY A 63 22.18 -1.91 -47.92
C GLY A 63 23.69 -1.63 -47.98
N ILE A 64 24.32 -1.78 -49.15
CA ILE A 64 25.73 -1.43 -49.37
C ILE A 64 25.97 0.09 -49.38
N SER A 65 25.13 0.86 -50.07
CA SER A 65 25.25 2.32 -50.14
C SER A 65 25.04 2.99 -48.78
N LEU A 66 24.08 2.45 -48.01
CA LEU A 66 23.85 2.87 -46.63
C LEU A 66 25.06 2.54 -45.74
N ALA A 67 25.72 1.40 -45.96
CA ALA A 67 26.90 1.01 -45.20
C ALA A 67 28.10 1.91 -45.52
N GLU A 68 28.30 2.23 -46.79
CA GLU A 68 29.31 3.19 -47.24
C GLU A 68 29.10 4.56 -46.59
N SER A 69 27.86 5.05 -46.54
CA SER A 69 27.51 6.31 -45.87
C SER A 69 27.91 6.29 -44.38
N VAL A 70 27.61 5.19 -43.67
CA VAL A 70 28.03 5.05 -42.25
C VAL A 70 29.55 5.02 -42.11
N ILE A 71 30.26 4.31 -42.99
CA ILE A 71 31.71 4.21 -42.97
C ILE A 71 32.36 5.57 -43.23
N GLU A 72 31.83 6.32 -44.20
CA GLU A 72 32.30 7.67 -44.54
C GLU A 72 32.07 8.64 -43.39
N MET A 73 30.90 8.63 -42.75
CA MET A 73 30.61 9.43 -41.56
C MET A 73 31.59 9.12 -40.42
N VAL A 74 31.79 7.84 -40.09
CA VAL A 74 32.74 7.40 -39.04
C VAL A 74 34.16 7.87 -39.36
N ARG A 75 34.61 7.70 -40.61
CA ARG A 75 35.94 8.13 -41.06
C ARG A 75 36.08 9.66 -41.04
N GLY A 76 35.06 10.38 -41.46
CA GLY A 76 35.02 11.85 -41.48
C GLY A 76 35.14 12.47 -40.09
N LEU A 77 34.67 11.77 -39.04
CA LEU A 77 34.85 12.16 -37.64
C LEU A 77 36.22 11.75 -37.06
N GLY A 78 37.07 11.07 -37.82
CA GLY A 78 38.34 10.53 -37.36
C GLY A 78 38.18 9.38 -36.36
N LEU A 79 37.08 8.62 -36.48
CA LEU A 79 36.80 7.44 -35.66
C LEU A 79 37.19 6.16 -36.41
N GLU A 80 37.53 5.12 -35.66
CA GLU A 80 37.82 3.81 -36.24
C GLU A 80 36.59 2.90 -36.13
N LEU A 81 36.12 2.37 -37.28
CA LEU A 81 34.99 1.44 -37.30
C LEU A 81 35.25 0.18 -36.47
N SER A 82 36.52 -0.24 -36.33
CA SER A 82 36.96 -1.37 -35.49
C SER A 82 36.61 -1.19 -34.01
N ASN A 83 36.40 0.04 -33.54
CA ASN A 83 35.98 0.36 -32.17
C ASN A 83 34.45 0.46 -32.02
N CYS A 84 33.71 0.40 -33.12
CA CYS A 84 32.25 0.31 -33.07
C CYS A 84 31.84 -1.05 -32.48
N ARG A 85 30.92 -1.04 -31.51
CA ARG A 85 30.43 -2.25 -30.82
C ARG A 85 28.95 -2.49 -31.04
N GLY A 86 28.19 -1.46 -31.43
CA GLY A 86 26.77 -1.59 -31.72
C GLY A 86 26.34 -0.85 -32.99
N GLN A 87 25.35 -1.41 -33.67
CA GLN A 87 24.62 -0.79 -34.77
C GLN A 87 23.12 -0.96 -34.54
N SER A 88 22.35 0.12 -34.63
CA SER A 88 20.90 0.10 -34.42
C SER A 88 20.15 0.99 -35.40
N TYR A 89 19.04 0.46 -35.94
CA TYR A 89 18.17 1.12 -36.92
C TYR A 89 16.86 0.34 -37.05
N ASP A 90 15.97 0.80 -37.94
CA ASP A 90 14.70 0.15 -38.23
C ASP A 90 14.84 -1.27 -38.80
N ASN A 91 13.70 -1.97 -38.92
CA ASN A 91 13.67 -3.34 -39.40
C ASN A 91 13.57 -3.45 -40.93
N ALA A 92 13.73 -2.36 -41.68
CA ALA A 92 13.63 -2.41 -43.14
C ALA A 92 14.67 -3.38 -43.72
N SER A 93 14.31 -4.13 -44.76
CA SER A 93 15.15 -5.20 -45.32
C SER A 93 16.53 -4.70 -45.78
N ASN A 94 16.60 -3.48 -46.30
CA ASN A 94 17.85 -2.85 -46.73
C ASN A 94 18.76 -2.49 -45.54
N MET A 95 18.21 -2.34 -44.34
CA MET A 95 18.94 -2.03 -43.11
C MET A 95 19.27 -3.32 -42.34
N SER A 96 18.23 -4.07 -41.98
CA SER A 96 18.24 -5.24 -41.10
C SER A 96 18.53 -6.56 -41.81
N GLY A 97 18.63 -6.58 -43.14
CA GLY A 97 18.82 -7.80 -43.93
C GLY A 97 20.08 -8.59 -43.55
N LYS A 98 19.92 -9.87 -43.22
CA LYS A 98 20.99 -10.77 -42.75
C LYS A 98 22.14 -10.95 -43.75
N TYR A 99 21.86 -10.87 -45.05
CA TYR A 99 22.84 -11.19 -46.11
C TYR A 99 23.35 -9.95 -46.85
N SER A 100 22.45 -9.01 -47.15
CA SER A 100 22.72 -7.85 -48.01
C SER A 100 22.20 -6.53 -47.43
N GLY A 101 21.78 -6.51 -46.16
CA GLY A 101 21.41 -5.28 -45.47
C GLY A 101 22.62 -4.54 -44.93
N LEU A 102 22.44 -3.28 -44.56
CA LEU A 102 23.42 -2.46 -43.83
C LEU A 102 24.13 -3.26 -42.73
N GLN A 103 23.37 -4.06 -41.96
CA GLN A 103 23.93 -4.84 -40.85
C GLN A 103 25.00 -5.83 -41.28
N ALA A 104 24.77 -6.49 -42.41
CA ALA A 104 25.63 -7.54 -42.92
C ALA A 104 26.92 -6.92 -43.47
N HIS A 105 26.83 -5.76 -44.12
CA HIS A 105 27.98 -5.05 -44.66
C HIS A 105 28.87 -4.48 -43.56
N LEU A 106 28.30 -3.84 -42.52
CA LEU A 106 29.09 -3.37 -41.38
C LEU A 106 29.70 -4.53 -40.57
N LYS A 107 28.97 -5.63 -40.39
CA LYS A 107 29.48 -6.85 -39.72
C LYS A 107 30.64 -7.50 -40.46
N LYS A 108 30.65 -7.46 -41.80
CA LYS A 108 31.76 -7.93 -42.63
C LYS A 108 33.04 -7.11 -42.39
N GLN A 109 32.92 -5.80 -42.20
CA GLN A 109 34.07 -4.94 -41.94
C GLN A 109 34.54 -4.96 -40.47
N ASN A 110 33.62 -5.14 -39.54
CA ASN A 110 33.91 -5.28 -38.11
C ASN A 110 33.14 -6.48 -37.52
N PRO A 111 33.79 -7.64 -37.35
CA PRO A 111 33.15 -8.82 -36.77
C PRO A 111 32.62 -8.64 -35.34
N LEU A 112 33.07 -7.62 -34.60
CA LEU A 112 32.68 -7.34 -33.22
C LEU A 112 31.44 -6.43 -33.08
N ILE A 113 30.95 -5.83 -34.17
CA ILE A 113 29.78 -4.94 -34.12
C ILE A 113 28.49 -5.76 -33.94
N LEU A 114 27.64 -5.43 -32.98
CA LEU A 114 26.39 -6.13 -32.72
C LEU A 114 25.21 -5.35 -33.29
N TYR A 115 24.38 -6.02 -34.08
CA TYR A 115 23.13 -5.45 -34.57
C TYR A 115 22.04 -5.57 -33.51
N THR A 116 21.36 -4.45 -33.24
CA THR A 116 20.18 -4.41 -32.38
C THR A 116 19.04 -3.70 -33.10
N PRO A 117 17.93 -4.39 -33.39
CA PRO A 117 16.79 -3.79 -34.06
C PRO A 117 16.14 -2.72 -33.18
N CYS A 118 15.57 -1.69 -33.81
CA CYS A 118 14.85 -0.64 -33.08
C CYS A 118 13.63 -1.25 -32.36
N ALA A 119 13.66 -1.24 -31.03
CA ALA A 119 12.57 -1.73 -30.19
C ALA A 119 11.28 -0.92 -30.38
N ALA A 120 11.38 0.40 -30.55
CA ALA A 120 10.23 1.27 -30.78
C ALA A 120 9.55 0.97 -32.13
N HIS A 121 10.33 0.76 -33.19
CA HIS A 121 9.81 0.34 -34.49
C HIS A 121 9.23 -1.07 -34.45
N SER A 122 9.89 -2.00 -33.75
CA SER A 122 9.38 -3.36 -33.58
C SER A 122 8.04 -3.37 -32.85
N LEU A 123 7.91 -2.59 -31.77
CA LEU A 123 6.64 -2.39 -31.07
C LEU A 123 5.60 -1.79 -32.02
N ASN A 124 5.96 -0.75 -32.80
CA ASN A 124 5.07 -0.17 -33.80
C ASN A 124 4.51 -1.22 -34.79
N LEU A 125 5.36 -2.10 -35.31
CA LEU A 125 4.94 -3.20 -36.20
C LEU A 125 4.00 -4.20 -35.52
N VAL A 126 4.22 -4.51 -34.23
CA VAL A 126 3.29 -5.34 -33.45
C VAL A 126 1.90 -4.70 -33.44
N GLY A 127 1.81 -3.39 -33.14
CA GLY A 127 0.54 -2.67 -33.18
C GLY A 127 -0.15 -2.78 -34.54
N VAL A 128 0.58 -2.45 -35.62
CA VAL A 128 0.06 -2.53 -37.01
C VAL A 128 -0.47 -3.92 -37.33
N ASN A 129 0.30 -4.96 -37.05
CA ASN A 129 -0.09 -6.33 -37.29
C ASN A 129 -1.28 -6.75 -36.43
N SER A 130 -1.34 -6.32 -35.16
CA SER A 130 -2.45 -6.66 -34.26
C SER A 130 -3.79 -6.13 -34.78
N ILE A 131 -3.86 -4.89 -35.28
CA ILE A 131 -5.12 -4.35 -35.82
C ILE A 131 -5.46 -4.95 -37.19
N ASN A 132 -4.46 -5.09 -38.07
CA ASN A 132 -4.70 -5.66 -39.41
C ASN A 132 -5.26 -7.09 -39.33
N ASN A 133 -4.89 -7.85 -38.30
CA ASN A 133 -5.39 -9.19 -38.02
C ASN A 133 -6.54 -9.23 -37.00
N CYS A 134 -7.10 -8.07 -36.61
CA CYS A 134 -8.23 -8.00 -35.69
C CYS A 134 -9.57 -8.17 -36.42
N CYS A 135 -10.67 -8.22 -35.64
CA CYS A 135 -12.02 -8.30 -36.20
C CYS A 135 -12.42 -7.01 -36.93
N GLU A 136 -13.41 -7.12 -37.82
CA GLU A 136 -13.85 -6.03 -38.71
C GLU A 136 -14.42 -4.83 -37.95
N GLU A 137 -14.98 -5.04 -36.76
CA GLU A 137 -15.50 -3.99 -35.89
C GLU A 137 -14.38 -3.07 -35.40
N VAL A 138 -13.22 -3.63 -35.08
CA VAL A 138 -12.05 -2.86 -34.64
C VAL A 138 -11.49 -2.06 -35.82
N LYS A 139 -11.37 -2.66 -37.00
CA LYS A 139 -10.94 -1.95 -38.21
C LYS A 139 -11.87 -0.78 -38.52
N SER A 140 -13.18 -1.03 -38.50
CA SER A 140 -14.22 -0.02 -38.68
C SER A 140 -14.14 1.12 -37.67
N PHE A 141 -13.78 0.83 -36.40
CA PHE A 141 -13.58 1.84 -35.37
C PHE A 141 -12.39 2.76 -35.67
N PHE A 142 -11.25 2.21 -36.10
CA PHE A 142 -10.10 3.03 -36.48
C PHE A 142 -10.33 3.81 -37.77
N GLU A 143 -11.10 3.28 -38.72
CA GLU A 143 -11.57 4.02 -39.89
C GLU A 143 -12.49 5.18 -39.51
N LEU A 144 -13.34 5.00 -38.49
CA LEU A 144 -14.16 6.09 -37.93
C LEU A 144 -13.28 7.19 -37.34
N LEU A 145 -12.25 6.85 -36.55
CA LEU A 145 -11.30 7.83 -36.02
C LEU A 145 -10.62 8.62 -37.13
N GLN A 146 -10.17 7.95 -38.20
CA GLN A 146 -9.59 8.62 -39.36
C GLN A 146 -10.61 9.51 -40.07
N SER A 147 -11.85 9.05 -40.24
CA SER A 147 -12.93 9.83 -40.87
C SER A 147 -13.26 11.09 -40.07
N LEU A 148 -13.31 11.00 -38.74
CA LEU A 148 -13.52 12.14 -37.84
C LEU A 148 -12.38 13.16 -37.97
N TYR A 149 -11.13 12.69 -38.02
CA TYR A 149 -9.98 13.55 -38.24
C TYR A 149 -10.06 14.25 -39.62
N THR A 150 -10.28 13.49 -40.70
CA THR A 150 -10.36 14.04 -42.06
C THR A 150 -11.49 15.05 -42.19
N PHE A 151 -12.67 14.75 -41.63
CA PHE A 151 -13.80 15.67 -41.61
C PHE A 151 -13.47 16.97 -40.88
N SER A 152 -12.83 16.87 -39.71
CA SER A 152 -12.49 18.04 -38.89
C SER A 152 -11.37 18.88 -39.50
N ASN A 153 -10.35 18.23 -40.09
CA ASN A 153 -9.16 18.89 -40.63
C ASN A 153 -9.37 19.49 -42.03
N ALA A 154 -10.46 19.13 -42.71
CA ALA A 154 -10.73 19.60 -44.06
C ALA A 154 -11.17 21.09 -44.13
N SER A 155 -11.37 21.78 -42.99
CA SER A 155 -11.34 23.26 -42.95
C SER A 155 -10.98 23.79 -41.56
N THR A 156 -10.35 24.96 -41.50
CA THR A 156 -10.05 25.65 -40.24
C THR A 156 -11.31 26.00 -39.45
N HIS A 157 -12.41 26.32 -40.13
CA HIS A 157 -13.71 26.54 -39.48
C HIS A 157 -14.20 25.29 -38.76
N ARG A 158 -14.23 24.13 -39.44
CA ARG A 158 -14.66 22.85 -38.84
C ARG A 158 -13.78 22.44 -37.66
N TRP A 159 -12.46 22.61 -37.78
CA TRP A 159 -11.55 22.34 -36.68
C TRP A 159 -11.88 23.16 -35.43
N ARG A 160 -12.17 24.47 -35.60
CA ARG A 160 -12.58 25.33 -34.48
C ARG A 160 -13.94 24.93 -33.92
N THR A 161 -14.90 24.64 -34.78
CA THR A 161 -16.25 24.25 -34.36
C THR A 161 -16.22 22.96 -33.53
N VAL A 162 -15.44 21.95 -33.95
CA VAL A 162 -15.33 20.64 -33.28
C VAL A 162 -14.44 20.67 -32.03
N PHE A 163 -13.34 21.44 -32.02
CA PHE A 163 -12.33 21.36 -30.95
C PHE A 163 -12.06 22.65 -30.16
N GLN A 164 -12.64 23.80 -30.53
CA GLN A 164 -12.37 25.08 -29.84
C GLN A 164 -13.62 25.78 -29.28
N ASN A 165 -14.83 25.49 -29.80
CA ASN A 165 -16.08 26.16 -29.41
C ASN A 165 -16.94 25.38 -28.39
N SER A 166 -16.41 24.35 -27.74
CA SER A 166 -17.10 23.71 -26.60
C SER A 166 -16.89 24.54 -25.33
N GLU A 167 -17.92 24.71 -24.50
CA GLU A 167 -17.83 25.30 -23.14
C GLU A 167 -16.85 24.55 -22.20
N HIS A 168 -16.28 23.43 -22.67
CA HIS A 168 -15.26 22.62 -22.01
C HIS A 168 -13.88 22.89 -22.63
N HIS A 169 -12.88 23.17 -21.79
CA HIS A 169 -11.48 23.26 -22.21
C HIS A 169 -11.01 21.91 -22.77
N ILE A 170 -10.90 21.79 -24.10
CA ILE A 170 -10.41 20.58 -24.77
C ILE A 170 -8.88 20.52 -24.68
N SER A 171 -8.36 19.53 -23.96
CA SER A 171 -6.92 19.29 -23.77
C SER A 171 -6.26 18.51 -24.92
N HIS A 172 -7.03 17.70 -25.65
CA HIS A 172 -6.50 16.76 -26.65
C HIS A 172 -7.33 16.78 -27.94
N THR A 173 -6.67 16.89 -29.10
CA THR A 173 -7.29 16.89 -30.44
C THR A 173 -7.02 15.58 -31.16
N LEU A 174 -7.90 15.20 -32.11
CA LEU A 174 -7.66 14.06 -33.00
C LEU A 174 -6.36 14.24 -33.81
N LYS A 175 -5.71 13.13 -34.15
CA LYS A 175 -4.53 13.09 -35.03
C LYS A 175 -4.83 12.24 -36.25
N SER A 176 -4.14 12.53 -37.37
CA SER A 176 -4.16 11.60 -38.50
C SER A 176 -3.57 10.28 -38.06
N LEU A 177 -4.24 9.18 -38.38
CA LEU A 177 -3.66 7.87 -38.19
C LEU A 177 -2.53 7.70 -39.19
N SER A 178 -1.41 7.16 -38.71
CA SER A 178 -0.23 6.88 -39.52
C SER A 178 0.08 5.38 -39.43
N THR A 179 0.49 4.79 -40.55
CA THR A 179 1.01 3.42 -40.60
C THR A 179 2.41 3.35 -39.97
N THR A 180 3.20 4.41 -40.09
CA THR A 180 4.57 4.49 -39.59
C THR A 180 4.69 5.04 -38.16
N ARG A 181 3.68 5.77 -37.66
CA ARG A 181 3.63 6.33 -36.29
C ARG A 181 2.39 5.86 -35.54
N TRP A 182 2.49 4.72 -34.88
CA TRP A 182 1.39 4.09 -34.16
C TRP A 182 0.87 4.90 -32.98
N SER A 183 1.73 5.70 -32.34
CA SER A 183 1.39 6.56 -31.20
C SER A 183 0.22 7.51 -31.49
N CYS A 184 0.01 7.91 -32.75
CA CYS A 184 -1.12 8.76 -33.17
C CYS A 184 -2.50 8.11 -32.90
N ARG A 185 -2.59 6.77 -32.86
CA ARG A 185 -3.83 6.06 -32.48
C ARG A 185 -4.15 6.29 -31.01
N ALA A 186 -3.16 6.22 -30.12
CA ALA A 186 -3.36 6.46 -28.69
C ALA A 186 -3.87 7.88 -28.42
N GLU A 187 -3.29 8.87 -29.11
CA GLU A 187 -3.71 10.27 -28.99
C GLU A 187 -5.13 10.48 -29.52
N SER A 188 -5.46 9.89 -30.67
CA SER A 188 -6.78 10.03 -31.29
C SER A 188 -7.88 9.35 -30.48
N THR A 189 -7.63 8.14 -29.97
CA THR A 189 -8.61 7.42 -29.15
C THR A 189 -8.85 8.14 -27.82
N LYS A 190 -7.79 8.70 -27.21
CA LYS A 190 -7.91 9.54 -26.00
C LYS A 190 -8.75 10.79 -26.25
N ALA A 191 -8.45 11.51 -27.33
CA ALA A 191 -9.18 12.71 -27.71
C ALA A 191 -10.67 12.42 -27.97
N LEU A 192 -10.99 11.29 -28.61
CA LEU A 192 -12.38 10.87 -28.78
C LEU A 192 -13.04 10.48 -27.45
N ASN A 193 -12.35 9.72 -26.59
CA ASN A 193 -12.90 9.25 -25.31
C ASN A 193 -13.21 10.42 -24.36
N GLU A 194 -12.30 11.39 -24.23
CA GLU A 194 -12.49 12.56 -23.36
C GLU A 194 -13.55 13.53 -23.88
N ASN A 195 -13.71 13.64 -25.19
CA ASN A 195 -14.59 14.63 -25.82
C ASN A 195 -15.79 14.01 -26.55
N TYR A 196 -16.15 12.77 -26.22
CA TYR A 196 -17.09 11.96 -27.00
C TYR A 196 -18.43 12.68 -27.22
N GLY A 197 -19.04 13.16 -26.12
CA GLY A 197 -20.30 13.88 -26.16
C GLY A 197 -20.21 15.19 -26.94
N ALA A 198 -19.15 15.98 -26.72
CA ALA A 198 -18.95 17.25 -27.39
C ALA A 198 -18.76 17.10 -28.91
N ILE A 199 -17.97 16.11 -29.34
CA ILE A 199 -17.76 15.80 -30.76
C ILE A 199 -19.08 15.36 -31.40
N ARG A 200 -19.83 14.45 -30.76
CA ARG A 200 -21.13 14.00 -31.25
C ARG A 200 -22.11 15.15 -31.40
N ASP A 201 -22.27 15.97 -30.36
CA ASP A 201 -23.23 17.08 -30.34
C ASP A 201 -22.91 18.14 -31.38
N THR A 202 -21.62 18.40 -31.57
CA THR A 202 -21.17 19.34 -32.60
C THR A 202 -21.45 18.82 -34.00
N LEU A 203 -21.20 17.53 -34.25
CA LEU A 203 -21.53 16.92 -35.54
C LEU A 203 -23.04 16.89 -35.78
N ALA A 204 -23.86 16.68 -34.74
CA ALA A 204 -25.32 16.75 -34.84
C ALA A 204 -25.81 18.17 -35.17
N LYS A 205 -25.18 19.20 -34.62
CA LYS A 205 -25.44 20.61 -35.00
C LYS A 205 -25.08 20.86 -36.46
N ILE A 206 -23.89 20.44 -36.91
CA ILE A 206 -23.47 20.59 -38.31
C ILE A 206 -24.42 19.84 -39.26
N ALA A 207 -24.89 18.65 -38.87
CA ALA A 207 -25.84 17.86 -39.66
C ALA A 207 -27.20 18.54 -39.82
N SER A 208 -27.61 19.35 -38.84
CA SER A 208 -28.89 20.07 -38.81
C SER A 208 -28.80 21.53 -39.29
N ASP A 209 -27.60 22.05 -39.48
CA ASP A 209 -27.37 23.44 -39.93
C ASP A 209 -27.87 23.64 -41.37
N CYS A 210 -28.74 24.64 -41.57
CA CYS A 210 -29.30 24.96 -42.89
C CYS A 210 -28.32 25.68 -43.80
N ASP A 211 -27.29 26.33 -43.24
CA ASP A 211 -26.30 27.13 -43.97
C ASP A 211 -25.09 26.30 -44.43
N GLU A 212 -24.97 25.05 -43.95
CA GLU A 212 -23.91 24.12 -44.33
C GLU A 212 -24.19 23.39 -45.66
N LYS A 213 -23.12 22.99 -46.36
CA LYS A 213 -23.24 22.25 -47.63
C LYS A 213 -23.91 20.90 -47.41
N ILE A 214 -24.80 20.51 -48.33
CA ILE A 214 -25.52 19.21 -48.29
C ILE A 214 -24.56 18.03 -48.05
N GLN A 215 -23.43 18.00 -48.76
CA GLN A 215 -22.42 16.95 -48.58
C GLN A 215 -21.86 16.92 -47.15
N THR A 216 -21.52 18.09 -46.58
CA THR A 216 -21.01 18.22 -45.21
C THR A 216 -22.05 17.79 -44.18
N LYS A 217 -23.32 18.11 -44.39
CA LYS A 217 -24.43 17.67 -43.54
C LYS A 217 -24.60 16.15 -43.56
N CYS A 218 -24.59 15.54 -44.75
CA CYS A 218 -24.70 14.10 -44.91
C CYS A 218 -23.51 13.35 -44.27
N GLU A 219 -22.28 13.84 -44.48
CA GLU A 219 -21.08 13.28 -43.85
C GLU A 219 -21.14 13.39 -42.32
N ALA A 220 -21.56 14.53 -41.78
CA ALA A 220 -21.73 14.72 -40.34
C ALA A 220 -22.80 13.78 -39.76
N ALA A 221 -23.96 13.67 -40.42
CA ALA A 221 -25.03 12.75 -39.99
C ALA A 221 -24.58 11.28 -39.98
N ALA A 222 -23.80 10.87 -40.99
CA ALA A 222 -23.24 9.52 -41.05
C ALA A 222 -22.23 9.26 -39.92
N LEU A 223 -21.42 10.25 -39.53
CA LEU A 223 -20.50 10.15 -38.40
C LEU A 223 -21.24 10.07 -37.06
N VAL A 224 -22.30 10.87 -36.88
CA VAL A 224 -23.17 10.80 -35.69
C VAL A 224 -23.80 9.41 -35.56
N ALA A 225 -24.37 8.87 -36.64
CA ALA A 225 -24.96 7.54 -36.64
C ALA A 225 -23.95 6.43 -36.26
N LYS A 226 -22.66 6.61 -36.56
CA LYS A 226 -21.60 5.70 -36.11
C LYS A 226 -21.23 5.91 -34.65
N LEU A 227 -21.24 7.14 -34.14
CA LEU A 227 -20.98 7.48 -32.73
C LEU A 227 -22.14 7.08 -31.81
N ASP A 228 -23.37 7.01 -32.30
CA ASP A 228 -24.53 6.60 -31.50
C ASP A 228 -24.60 5.08 -31.26
N LYS A 229 -23.73 4.30 -31.93
CA LYS A 229 -23.60 2.86 -31.66
C LYS A 229 -22.90 2.62 -30.33
N LEU A 230 -23.50 1.76 -29.49
CA LEU A 230 -22.95 1.39 -28.19
C LEU A 230 -21.55 0.77 -28.34
N GLU A 231 -21.34 -0.03 -29.37
CA GLU A 231 -20.06 -0.65 -29.72
C GLU A 231 -18.97 0.41 -29.88
N THR A 232 -19.26 1.54 -30.52
CA THR A 232 -18.29 2.63 -30.73
C THR A 232 -17.88 3.28 -29.40
N VAL A 233 -18.81 3.43 -28.46
CA VAL A 233 -18.51 3.94 -27.10
C VAL A 233 -17.63 2.95 -26.34
N ILE A 234 -17.94 1.66 -26.39
CA ILE A 234 -17.13 0.63 -25.73
C ILE A 234 -15.72 0.57 -26.34
N MET A 235 -15.62 0.64 -27.67
CA MET A 235 -14.34 0.61 -28.38
C MET A 235 -13.48 1.83 -28.04
N SER A 236 -14.07 3.04 -27.92
CA SER A 236 -13.31 4.23 -27.54
C SER A 236 -12.71 4.11 -26.14
N MET A 237 -13.48 3.62 -25.17
CA MET A 237 -13.00 3.43 -23.79
C MET A 237 -11.95 2.32 -23.67
N LEU A 238 -12.17 1.19 -24.35
CA LEU A 238 -11.27 0.03 -24.31
C LEU A 238 -9.93 0.36 -24.98
N TRP A 239 -9.97 0.86 -26.21
CA TRP A 239 -8.75 1.13 -26.97
C TRP A 239 -7.98 2.30 -26.41
N ASP A 240 -8.62 3.29 -25.77
CA ASP A 240 -7.88 4.34 -25.05
C ASP A 240 -7.00 3.71 -23.97
N ARG A 241 -7.57 2.88 -23.09
CA ARG A 241 -6.80 2.21 -22.03
C ARG A 241 -5.65 1.35 -22.55
N VAL A 242 -5.90 0.56 -23.59
CA VAL A 242 -4.88 -0.33 -24.18
C VAL A 242 -3.77 0.50 -24.83
N LEU A 243 -4.14 1.49 -25.65
CA LEU A 243 -3.18 2.28 -26.41
C LEU A 243 -2.41 3.27 -25.56
N GLN A 244 -2.97 3.77 -24.44
CA GLN A 244 -2.18 4.58 -23.49
C GLN A 244 -1.01 3.79 -22.90
N ARG A 245 -1.20 2.52 -22.54
CA ARG A 245 -0.11 1.67 -22.04
C ARG A 245 0.93 1.43 -23.13
N PHE A 246 0.47 1.12 -24.33
CA PHE A 246 1.33 0.94 -25.50
C PHE A 246 2.16 2.19 -25.80
N LYS A 247 1.53 3.37 -25.76
CA LYS A 247 2.19 4.68 -25.93
C LYS A 247 3.22 4.91 -24.83
N ALA A 248 2.87 4.67 -23.57
CA ALA A 248 3.79 4.84 -22.46
C ALA A 248 5.06 3.98 -22.62
N THR A 249 4.90 2.71 -23.01
CA THR A 249 6.04 1.84 -23.33
C THR A 249 6.84 2.37 -24.52
N SER A 250 6.17 2.80 -25.59
CA SER A 250 6.83 3.38 -26.78
C SER A 250 7.63 4.64 -26.45
N ASP A 251 7.07 5.57 -25.66
CA ASP A 251 7.75 6.79 -25.21
C ASP A 251 8.95 6.44 -24.32
N GLN A 252 8.82 5.41 -23.47
CA GLN A 252 9.91 4.95 -22.62
C GLN A 252 11.08 4.41 -23.45
N LEU A 253 10.81 3.58 -24.46
CA LEU A 253 11.81 2.99 -25.35
C LEU A 253 12.63 4.03 -26.15
N GLN A 254 12.13 5.25 -26.28
CA GLN A 254 12.77 6.34 -27.02
C GLN A 254 13.59 7.30 -26.14
N LYS A 255 13.68 7.05 -24.82
CA LYS A 255 14.49 7.90 -23.93
C LYS A 255 15.98 7.70 -24.19
N SER A 256 16.76 8.78 -24.18
CA SER A 256 18.20 8.76 -24.46
C SER A 256 19.04 8.00 -23.42
N ASN A 257 18.51 7.78 -22.21
CA ASN A 257 19.14 6.98 -21.16
C ASN A 257 18.67 5.51 -21.14
N MET A 258 17.85 5.09 -22.11
CA MET A 258 17.28 3.74 -22.17
C MET A 258 18.36 2.70 -22.51
N ASP A 259 18.65 1.75 -21.61
CA ASP A 259 19.49 0.58 -21.90
C ASP A 259 18.68 -0.63 -22.40
N LEU A 260 19.36 -1.64 -22.92
CA LEU A 260 18.73 -2.81 -23.53
C LEU A 260 17.98 -3.68 -22.51
N ALA A 261 18.45 -3.80 -21.28
CA ALA A 261 17.77 -4.60 -20.26
C ALA A 261 16.45 -3.92 -19.86
N THR A 262 16.49 -2.60 -19.61
CA THR A 262 15.30 -1.80 -19.33
C THR A 262 14.30 -1.83 -20.48
N ALA A 263 14.78 -1.82 -21.74
CA ALA A 263 13.91 -1.92 -22.91
C ALA A 263 13.17 -3.28 -22.98
N VAL A 264 13.88 -4.38 -22.72
CA VAL A 264 13.28 -5.72 -22.64
C VAL A 264 12.24 -5.79 -21.51
N PHE A 265 12.56 -5.24 -20.34
CA PHE A 265 11.61 -5.17 -19.22
C PHE A 265 10.35 -4.38 -19.56
N ALA A 266 10.48 -3.22 -20.20
CA ALA A 266 9.32 -2.40 -20.60
C ALA A 266 8.38 -3.15 -21.57
N LEU A 267 8.95 -3.93 -22.50
CA LEU A 267 8.17 -4.77 -23.43
C LEU A 267 7.51 -5.97 -22.74
N LEU A 268 8.22 -6.66 -21.84
CA LEU A 268 7.67 -7.79 -21.08
C LEU A 268 6.52 -7.35 -20.16
N LEU A 269 6.63 -6.18 -19.53
CA LEU A 269 5.55 -5.61 -18.70
C LEU A 269 4.30 -5.33 -19.54
N LEU A 270 4.47 -4.81 -20.75
CA LEU A 270 3.36 -4.58 -21.67
C LEU A 270 2.68 -5.90 -22.08
N PHE A 271 3.48 -6.94 -22.39
CA PHE A 271 2.99 -8.28 -22.70
C PHE A 271 2.20 -8.89 -21.53
N PHE A 272 2.77 -8.88 -20.32
CA PHE A 272 2.12 -9.42 -19.14
C PHE A 272 0.82 -8.69 -18.81
N CYS A 273 0.80 -7.36 -18.93
CA CYS A 273 -0.41 -6.57 -18.73
C CYS A 273 -1.52 -6.95 -19.71
N ALA A 274 -1.17 -7.16 -20.99
CA ALA A 274 -2.11 -7.65 -22.00
C ALA A 274 -2.63 -9.06 -21.65
N HIS A 275 -1.75 -9.96 -21.22
CA HIS A 275 -2.10 -11.31 -20.81
C HIS A 275 -3.03 -11.36 -19.59
N CYS A 276 -2.73 -10.61 -18.52
CA CYS A 276 -3.61 -10.50 -17.35
C CYS A 276 -4.98 -9.91 -17.71
N THR A 277 -5.02 -8.93 -18.62
CA THR A 277 -6.27 -8.35 -19.11
C THR A 277 -7.10 -9.40 -19.86
N HIS A 278 -6.44 -10.24 -20.66
CA HIS A 278 -7.09 -11.36 -21.36
C HIS A 278 -7.63 -12.41 -20.38
N ILE A 279 -6.83 -12.87 -19.41
CA ILE A 279 -7.25 -13.81 -18.37
C ILE A 279 -8.42 -13.25 -17.57
N HIS A 280 -8.36 -11.98 -17.16
CA HIS A 280 -9.46 -11.32 -16.46
C HIS A 280 -10.75 -11.34 -17.29
N PHE A 281 -10.64 -11.05 -18.59
CA PHE A 281 -11.78 -11.12 -19.51
C PHE A 281 -12.36 -12.54 -19.58
N GLN A 282 -11.51 -13.56 -19.78
CA GLN A 282 -11.97 -14.95 -19.83
C GLN A 282 -12.61 -15.40 -18.51
N ASN A 283 -12.01 -15.08 -17.37
CA ASN A 283 -12.48 -15.60 -16.07
C ASN A 283 -13.69 -14.83 -15.51
N LYS A 284 -13.78 -13.52 -15.74
CA LYS A 284 -14.82 -12.67 -15.13
C LYS A 284 -15.92 -12.27 -16.11
N HIS A 285 -15.59 -12.01 -17.36
CA HIS A 285 -16.55 -11.51 -18.34
C HIS A 285 -17.21 -12.62 -19.16
N LEU A 286 -16.49 -13.71 -19.45
CA LEU A 286 -17.09 -14.86 -20.14
C LEU A 286 -18.17 -15.51 -19.26
N ALA A 287 -17.85 -15.76 -17.99
CA ALA A 287 -18.82 -16.24 -17.00
C ALA A 287 -20.02 -15.30 -16.81
N PHE A 288 -19.82 -13.98 -16.93
CA PHE A 288 -20.91 -13.00 -16.90
C PHE A 288 -21.78 -13.07 -18.17
N ALA A 289 -21.16 -13.22 -19.34
CA ALA A 289 -21.86 -13.35 -20.61
C ALA A 289 -22.63 -14.67 -20.74
N GLU A 290 -22.14 -15.75 -20.12
CA GLU A 290 -22.84 -17.03 -20.00
C GLU A 290 -24.01 -16.95 -19.01
N LYS A 291 -23.81 -16.29 -17.87
CA LYS A 291 -24.84 -16.09 -16.84
C LYS A 291 -25.99 -15.20 -17.28
N TYR A 292 -25.71 -14.20 -18.11
CA TYR A 292 -26.70 -13.29 -18.68
C TYR A 292 -26.61 -13.41 -20.20
N SER A 293 -27.38 -14.33 -20.78
CA SER A 293 -27.21 -14.75 -22.17
C SER A 293 -27.82 -13.77 -23.17
N THR A 294 -28.80 -12.96 -22.75
CA THR A 294 -29.47 -11.97 -23.60
C THR A 294 -28.95 -10.55 -23.36
N GLU A 295 -29.05 -9.69 -24.38
CA GLU A 295 -28.61 -8.29 -24.30
C GLU A 295 -29.36 -7.50 -23.22
N ASP A 296 -30.67 -7.71 -23.07
CA ASP A 296 -31.49 -7.03 -22.07
C ASP A 296 -31.18 -7.45 -20.63
N GLU A 297 -30.82 -8.72 -20.41
CA GLU A 297 -30.36 -9.20 -19.10
C GLU A 297 -29.01 -8.60 -18.74
N ARG A 298 -28.08 -8.54 -19.71
CA ARG A 298 -26.77 -7.89 -19.51
C ARG A 298 -26.95 -6.41 -19.20
N LYS A 299 -27.79 -5.68 -19.95
CA LYS A 299 -28.07 -4.25 -19.70
C LYS A 299 -28.65 -4.03 -18.31
N ARG A 300 -29.61 -4.85 -17.87
CA ARG A 300 -30.18 -4.78 -16.51
C ARG A 300 -29.15 -5.09 -15.43
N ALA A 301 -28.36 -6.15 -15.60
CA ALA A 301 -27.31 -6.53 -14.66
C ALA A 301 -26.21 -5.47 -14.56
N ILE A 302 -25.77 -4.89 -15.68
CA ILE A 302 -24.78 -3.81 -15.72
C ILE A 302 -25.34 -2.54 -15.07
N SER A 303 -26.59 -2.16 -15.38
CA SER A 303 -27.23 -0.98 -14.76
C SER A 303 -27.35 -1.13 -13.25
N GLU A 304 -27.69 -2.32 -12.77
CA GLU A 304 -27.75 -2.62 -11.33
C GLU A 304 -26.35 -2.62 -10.68
N LEU A 305 -25.32 -3.13 -11.37
CA LEU A 305 -23.94 -3.07 -10.91
C LEU A 305 -23.38 -1.65 -10.87
N LEU A 306 -23.71 -0.82 -11.87
CA LEU A 306 -23.36 0.60 -11.93
C LEU A 306 -24.07 1.38 -10.83
N ARG A 307 -25.38 1.17 -10.64
CA ARG A 307 -26.15 1.74 -9.52
C ARG A 307 -25.51 1.37 -8.18
N LYS A 308 -25.18 0.10 -7.97
CA LYS A 308 -24.48 -0.38 -6.77
C LYS A 308 -23.07 0.19 -6.63
N ALA A 309 -22.35 0.48 -7.72
CA ALA A 309 -21.01 1.04 -7.71
C ALA A 309 -21.01 2.55 -7.46
N GLU A 310 -22.00 3.27 -7.98
CA GLU A 310 -22.24 4.68 -7.68
C GLU A 310 -22.74 4.87 -6.24
N GLU A 311 -23.60 3.98 -5.75
CA GLU A 311 -23.99 3.94 -4.33
C GLU A 311 -22.77 3.72 -3.41
N ARG A 312 -21.81 2.88 -3.84
CA ARG A 312 -20.53 2.65 -3.13
C ARG A 312 -19.59 3.88 -3.12
N LYS A 313 -19.58 4.71 -4.17
CA LYS A 313 -18.70 5.89 -4.26
C LYS A 313 -19.25 7.15 -3.59
N LEU A 314 -20.55 7.21 -3.29
CA LEU A 314 -21.27 8.48 -3.13
C LEU A 314 -21.99 8.70 -1.79
N SER A 315 -21.60 8.00 -0.72
CA SER A 315 -22.38 8.04 0.53
C SER A 315 -21.98 9.17 1.50
N PHE A 316 -20.71 9.58 1.57
CA PHE A 316 -20.27 10.68 2.44
C PHE A 316 -20.42 12.08 1.80
N LYS A 317 -20.17 12.20 0.48
CA LYS A 317 -20.32 13.47 -0.26
C LYS A 317 -21.77 13.94 -0.31
N LYS A 318 -22.76 13.05 -0.43
CA LYS A 318 -24.19 13.41 -0.47
C LYS A 318 -24.67 14.22 0.75
N TRP A 319 -24.05 14.07 1.91
CA TRP A 319 -24.44 14.80 3.14
C TRP A 319 -23.74 16.16 3.26
N ILE A 320 -22.51 16.26 2.74
CA ILE A 320 -21.76 17.52 2.63
C ILE A 320 -22.33 18.40 1.51
N SER A 321 -22.89 17.78 0.46
CA SER A 321 -23.58 18.44 -0.66
C SER A 321 -25.01 18.87 -0.36
N SER A 322 -25.46 18.82 0.90
CA SER A 322 -26.75 19.41 1.27
C SER A 322 -26.73 20.91 0.90
N PRO A 323 -27.77 21.46 0.24
CA PRO A 323 -27.81 22.88 -0.11
C PRO A 323 -27.81 23.81 1.12
N GLN A 324 -27.95 23.27 2.34
CA GLN A 324 -27.91 24.02 3.59
C GLN A 324 -26.61 23.78 4.38
N SER A 325 -25.73 24.78 4.37
CA SER A 325 -24.43 24.79 5.06
C SER A 325 -24.49 24.47 6.56
N THR A 326 -25.61 24.77 7.22
CA THR A 326 -25.85 24.49 8.65
C THR A 326 -25.97 23.00 8.95
N SER A 327 -26.49 22.19 8.03
CA SER A 327 -26.57 20.73 8.20
C SER A 327 -25.18 20.11 8.11
N THR A 328 -24.40 20.51 7.11
CA THR A 328 -23.01 20.06 6.93
C THR A 328 -22.14 20.41 8.15
N ALA A 329 -22.20 21.67 8.61
CA ALA A 329 -21.44 22.12 9.78
C ALA A 329 -21.73 21.29 11.04
N SER A 330 -22.96 20.81 11.19
CA SER A 330 -23.37 20.05 12.37
C SER A 330 -23.12 18.55 12.26
N PHE A 331 -22.88 18.00 11.07
CA PHE A 331 -22.17 16.71 10.91
C PHE A 331 -20.71 16.82 11.34
N VAL A 332 -20.03 17.93 11.00
CA VAL A 332 -18.63 18.16 11.42
C VAL A 332 -18.52 18.27 12.93
N ALA A 333 -19.38 19.05 13.58
CA ALA A 333 -19.40 19.16 15.03
C ALA A 333 -19.73 17.82 15.72
N ALA A 334 -20.70 17.05 15.22
CA ALA A 334 -21.01 15.73 15.75
C ALA A 334 -19.83 14.76 15.63
N LEU A 335 -19.09 14.81 14.52
CA LEU A 335 -17.89 14.01 14.31
C LEU A 335 -16.78 14.36 15.32
N GLU A 336 -16.56 15.65 15.60
CA GLU A 336 -15.56 16.09 16.57
C GLU A 336 -15.91 15.70 18.02
N ILE A 337 -17.20 15.76 18.39
CA ILE A 337 -17.69 15.26 19.69
C ILE A 337 -17.43 13.75 19.79
N ALA A 338 -17.80 13.00 18.76
CA ALA A 338 -17.65 11.54 18.72
C ALA A 338 -16.18 11.10 18.79
N LYS A 339 -15.30 11.71 17.98
CA LYS A 339 -13.84 11.42 17.97
C LYS A 339 -13.17 11.62 19.33
N ARG A 340 -13.66 12.59 20.11
CA ARG A 340 -13.12 12.93 21.44
C ARG A 340 -13.80 12.15 22.57
N GLY A 341 -14.75 11.26 22.27
CA GLY A 341 -15.50 10.49 23.26
C GLY A 341 -16.31 11.38 24.22
N LYS A 342 -16.81 12.52 23.74
CA LYS A 342 -17.55 13.49 24.56
C LYS A 342 -19.06 13.19 24.60
N PRO A 343 -19.77 13.56 25.69
CA PRO A 343 -21.22 13.40 25.76
C PRO A 343 -21.94 14.11 24.62
N PHE A 344 -23.05 13.54 24.12
CA PHE A 344 -23.83 14.18 23.03
C PHE A 344 -24.41 15.54 23.42
N THR A 345 -24.61 15.78 24.72
CA THR A 345 -25.04 17.08 25.29
C THR A 345 -24.04 18.20 25.03
N ASP A 346 -22.76 17.88 24.77
CA ASP A 346 -21.73 18.89 24.48
C ASP A 346 -22.03 19.64 23.17
N GLY A 347 -22.89 19.13 22.29
CA GLY A 347 -23.37 19.86 21.12
C GLY A 347 -24.09 21.16 21.48
N GLU A 348 -24.90 21.15 22.54
CA GLU A 348 -25.63 22.32 23.01
C GLU A 348 -24.67 23.32 23.67
N TYR A 349 -23.74 22.83 24.47
CA TYR A 349 -22.68 23.63 25.07
C TYR A 349 -21.79 24.29 24.01
N MET A 350 -21.38 23.56 22.98
CA MET A 350 -20.60 24.08 21.85
C MET A 350 -21.37 25.18 21.13
N LYS A 351 -22.66 24.97 20.86
CA LYS A 351 -23.51 25.94 20.18
C LYS A 351 -23.69 27.22 21.01
N GLU A 352 -23.96 27.08 22.31
CA GLU A 352 -24.12 28.23 23.21
C GLU A 352 -22.82 29.02 23.35
N SER A 353 -21.70 28.32 23.55
CA SER A 353 -20.37 28.92 23.62
C SER A 353 -20.04 29.66 22.33
N PHE A 354 -20.33 29.04 21.18
CA PHE A 354 -20.04 29.65 19.88
C PHE A 354 -20.91 30.88 19.62
N MET A 355 -22.18 30.89 20.06
CA MET A 355 -23.02 32.09 20.01
C MET A 355 -22.47 33.21 20.88
N LYS A 356 -22.13 32.94 22.16
CA LYS A 356 -21.60 33.96 23.09
C LYS A 356 -20.27 34.54 22.63
N ILE A 357 -19.36 33.71 22.12
CA ILE A 357 -18.07 34.16 21.58
C ILE A 357 -18.27 35.00 20.31
N SER A 358 -19.15 34.57 19.41
CA SER A 358 -19.42 35.26 18.14
C SER A 358 -19.99 36.66 18.31
N GLU A 359 -20.71 36.92 19.41
CA GLU A 359 -21.20 38.27 19.75
C GLU A 359 -20.06 39.28 19.91
N HIS A 360 -18.90 38.84 20.42
CA HIS A 360 -17.72 39.67 20.62
C HIS A 360 -16.75 39.59 19.44
N LEU A 361 -16.50 38.38 18.92
CA LEU A 361 -15.51 38.11 17.88
C LEU A 361 -15.85 38.78 16.54
N PHE A 362 -17.13 38.90 16.21
CA PHE A 362 -17.60 39.52 14.96
C PHE A 362 -18.26 40.89 15.19
N SER A 363 -17.91 41.57 16.29
CA SER A 363 -18.52 42.85 16.67
C SER A 363 -18.30 43.97 15.64
N ASP A 364 -17.20 43.90 14.90
CA ASP A 364 -16.76 44.82 13.84
C ASP A 364 -17.24 44.41 12.43
N PHE A 365 -17.88 43.25 12.28
CA PHE A 365 -18.32 42.72 10.98
C PHE A 365 -19.72 43.22 10.60
N LYS A 366 -19.88 43.75 9.38
CA LYS A 366 -21.17 44.27 8.86
C LYS A 366 -22.29 43.22 8.81
N ASN A 367 -21.93 41.94 8.64
CA ASN A 367 -22.85 40.80 8.55
C ASN A 367 -22.97 40.00 9.87
N LYS A 368 -22.57 40.57 11.02
CA LYS A 368 -22.63 39.92 12.35
C LYS A 368 -23.96 39.19 12.61
N ARG A 369 -25.09 39.87 12.37
CA ARG A 369 -26.43 39.31 12.63
C ARG A 369 -26.69 38.06 11.81
N GLU A 370 -26.25 38.03 10.55
CA GLU A 370 -26.40 36.88 9.65
C GLU A 370 -25.54 35.70 10.12
N ILE A 371 -24.30 35.97 10.55
CA ILE A 371 -23.39 34.94 11.09
C ILE A 371 -23.99 34.30 12.35
N ILE A 372 -24.45 35.11 13.31
CA ILE A 372 -25.05 34.62 14.56
C ILE A 372 -26.34 33.85 14.28
N GLN A 373 -27.16 34.33 13.35
CA GLN A 373 -28.38 33.63 12.94
C GLN A 373 -28.05 32.26 12.32
N LYS A 374 -27.00 32.15 11.49
CA LYS A 374 -26.54 30.85 10.95
C LYS A 374 -26.07 29.89 12.03
N ILE A 375 -25.35 30.38 13.05
CA ILE A 375 -24.94 29.56 14.20
C ILE A 375 -26.17 29.09 14.99
N ARG A 376 -27.15 29.97 15.19
CA ARG A 376 -28.42 29.63 15.86
C ARG A 376 -29.23 28.59 15.11
N GLU A 377 -29.24 28.63 13.78
CA GLU A 377 -29.95 27.67 12.92
C GLU A 377 -29.25 26.30 12.85
N MET A 378 -27.97 26.20 13.25
CA MET A 378 -27.22 24.94 13.24
C MET A 378 -27.79 23.93 14.25
N PRO A 379 -28.26 22.75 13.84
CA PRO A 379 -28.88 21.79 14.76
C PRO A 379 -27.81 20.97 15.49
N LEU A 380 -27.67 21.19 16.80
CA LEU A 380 -26.71 20.53 17.70
C LEU A 380 -27.33 20.09 19.02
N SER A 381 -28.62 19.77 19.04
CA SER A 381 -29.20 19.14 20.24
C SER A 381 -28.56 17.78 20.47
N ALA A 382 -28.60 17.29 21.73
CA ALA A 382 -28.06 15.97 22.06
C ALA A 382 -28.65 14.85 21.18
N LYS A 383 -29.95 14.95 20.84
CA LYS A 383 -30.62 14.03 19.91
C LYS A 383 -30.03 14.13 18.51
N THR A 384 -29.86 15.33 17.98
CA THR A 384 -29.29 15.51 16.64
C THR A 384 -27.85 15.01 16.54
N VAL A 385 -27.01 15.29 17.54
CA VAL A 385 -25.62 14.80 17.57
C VAL A 385 -25.62 13.28 17.56
N ARG A 386 -26.46 12.63 18.38
CA ARG A 386 -26.63 11.17 18.39
C ARG A 386 -27.05 10.63 17.01
N ASP A 387 -28.15 11.14 16.47
CA ASP A 387 -28.72 10.65 15.20
C ASP A 387 -27.71 10.78 14.05
N ARG A 388 -26.93 11.86 14.02
CA ARG A 388 -25.87 12.06 13.03
C ARG A 388 -24.69 11.13 13.22
N THR A 389 -24.25 10.90 14.46
CA THR A 389 -23.19 9.94 14.77
C THR A 389 -23.59 8.53 14.34
N ILE A 390 -24.83 8.12 14.63
CA ILE A 390 -25.39 6.83 14.17
C ILE A 390 -25.36 6.76 12.65
N LYS A 391 -25.87 7.80 11.97
CA LYS A 391 -25.86 7.82 10.51
C LYS A 391 -24.44 7.68 9.95
N MET A 392 -23.48 8.45 10.47
CA MET A 392 -22.08 8.35 10.03
C MET A 392 -21.50 6.96 10.27
N ALA A 393 -21.82 6.33 11.40
CA ALA A 393 -21.41 4.97 11.71
C ALA A 393 -22.02 3.94 10.73
N GLU A 394 -23.33 3.99 10.47
CA GLU A 394 -24.02 3.12 9.50
C GLU A 394 -23.39 3.19 8.10
N ASN A 395 -23.00 4.40 7.69
CA ASN A 395 -22.33 4.61 6.41
C ASN A 395 -20.93 3.98 6.38
N ILE A 396 -20.14 4.17 7.43
CA ILE A 396 -18.80 3.56 7.56
C ILE A 396 -18.94 2.04 7.55
N SER A 397 -19.84 1.48 8.35
CA SER A 397 -20.09 0.04 8.42
C SER A 397 -20.52 -0.54 7.08
N SER A 398 -21.37 0.17 6.32
CA SER A 398 -21.77 -0.27 4.97
C SER A 398 -20.58 -0.35 4.01
N LYS A 399 -19.67 0.63 4.06
CA LYS A 399 -18.45 0.63 3.24
C LYS A 399 -17.48 -0.47 3.69
N GLN A 400 -17.30 -0.62 4.99
CA GLN A 400 -16.47 -1.68 5.58
C GLN A 400 -16.92 -3.06 5.12
N ILE A 401 -18.21 -3.39 5.17
CA ILE A 401 -18.75 -4.69 4.73
C ILE A 401 -18.46 -4.92 3.25
N VAL A 402 -18.63 -3.90 2.40
CA VAL A 402 -18.30 -3.97 0.97
C VAL A 402 -16.82 -4.25 0.75
N ASP A 403 -15.94 -3.57 1.46
CA ASP A 403 -14.50 -3.73 1.31
C ASP A 403 -14.05 -5.13 1.79
N ILE A 404 -14.57 -5.60 2.94
CA ILE A 404 -14.31 -6.95 3.47
C ILE A 404 -14.73 -8.01 2.45
N ASN A 405 -15.95 -7.90 1.91
CA ASN A 405 -16.47 -8.86 0.93
C ASN A 405 -15.73 -8.81 -0.42
N SER A 406 -15.05 -7.72 -0.72
CA SER A 406 -14.23 -7.56 -1.93
C SER A 406 -12.79 -8.04 -1.73
N ALA A 407 -12.35 -8.23 -0.48
CA ALA A 407 -11.02 -8.69 -0.15
C ALA A 407 -10.87 -10.18 -0.49
N GLN A 408 -9.71 -10.54 -1.08
CA GLN A 408 -9.38 -11.93 -1.41
C GLN A 408 -9.09 -12.78 -0.17
N ALA A 409 -8.72 -12.13 0.93
CA ALA A 409 -8.49 -12.74 2.23
C ALA A 409 -8.75 -11.71 3.32
N PHE A 410 -9.35 -12.15 4.43
CA PHE A 410 -9.43 -11.38 5.66
C PHE A 410 -9.27 -12.28 6.89
N SER A 411 -9.01 -11.65 8.02
CA SER A 411 -8.81 -12.31 9.30
C SER A 411 -9.68 -11.66 10.36
N ILE A 412 -10.08 -12.43 11.37
CA ILE A 412 -10.82 -11.92 12.52
C ILE A 412 -10.03 -12.09 13.81
N ALA A 413 -10.26 -11.20 14.77
CA ALA A 413 -9.82 -11.36 16.14
C ALA A 413 -11.03 -11.21 17.08
N CYS A 414 -11.12 -12.09 18.07
CA CYS A 414 -12.18 -12.07 19.07
C CYS A 414 -11.56 -11.88 20.46
N ASP A 415 -12.05 -10.89 21.19
CA ASP A 415 -11.65 -10.63 22.58
C ASP A 415 -12.91 -10.50 23.45
N GLU A 416 -12.92 -11.15 24.61
CA GLU A 416 -14.06 -11.13 25.54
C GLU A 416 -13.87 -9.99 26.54
N SER A 417 -14.93 -9.21 26.76
CA SER A 417 -14.90 -8.06 27.67
C SER A 417 -16.27 -7.82 28.29
N SER A 418 -16.30 -7.49 29.57
CA SER A 418 -17.51 -7.09 30.28
C SER A 418 -17.69 -5.56 30.23
N ASP A 419 -18.89 -5.10 29.91
CA ASP A 419 -19.21 -3.67 29.96
C ASP A 419 -19.42 -3.15 31.39
N VAL A 420 -19.67 -1.84 31.53
CA VAL A 420 -19.88 -1.19 32.84
C VAL A 420 -21.15 -1.65 33.59
N ASN A 421 -22.04 -2.38 32.93
CA ASN A 421 -23.24 -2.97 33.52
C ASN A 421 -23.11 -4.50 33.70
N ASP A 422 -21.88 -5.02 33.67
CA ASP A 422 -21.54 -6.44 33.78
C ASP A 422 -22.19 -7.31 32.69
N VAL A 423 -22.46 -6.74 31.51
CA VAL A 423 -22.86 -7.52 30.34
C VAL A 423 -21.60 -8.00 29.63
N GLU A 424 -21.45 -9.31 29.52
CA GLU A 424 -20.37 -9.93 28.74
C GLU A 424 -20.58 -9.67 27.24
N GLN A 425 -19.51 -9.22 26.57
CA GLN A 425 -19.51 -8.91 25.15
C GLN A 425 -18.27 -9.50 24.48
N THR A 426 -18.43 -9.93 23.24
CA THR A 426 -17.31 -10.32 22.38
C THR A 426 -17.02 -9.21 21.39
N ALA A 427 -15.84 -8.62 21.49
CA ALA A 427 -15.34 -7.68 20.50
C ALA A 427 -14.87 -8.46 19.27
N LEU A 428 -15.52 -8.24 18.13
CA LEU A 428 -15.16 -8.82 16.84
C LEU A 428 -14.43 -7.79 15.99
N LEU A 429 -13.13 -7.98 15.81
CA LEU A 429 -12.30 -7.16 14.93
C LEU A 429 -12.02 -7.90 13.61
N CYS A 430 -11.90 -7.16 12.53
CA CYS A 430 -11.55 -7.67 11.21
C CYS A 430 -10.32 -6.94 10.67
N ARG A 431 -9.43 -7.69 10.01
CA ARG A 431 -8.29 -7.15 9.28
C ARG A 431 -8.30 -7.71 7.86
N TYR A 432 -8.22 -6.81 6.89
CA TYR A 432 -8.31 -7.11 5.46
C TYR A 432 -7.44 -6.12 4.65
N VAL A 433 -7.29 -6.35 3.35
CA VAL A 433 -6.54 -5.46 2.45
C VAL A 433 -7.50 -4.94 1.37
N ASN A 434 -7.48 -3.62 1.15
CA ASN A 434 -8.19 -2.97 0.05
C ASN A 434 -7.22 -2.08 -0.76
N SER A 435 -7.74 -1.29 -1.70
CA SER A 435 -6.92 -0.38 -2.54
C SER A 435 -6.12 0.67 -1.74
N ASP A 436 -6.52 0.95 -0.51
CA ASP A 436 -5.86 1.92 0.38
C ASP A 436 -4.81 1.26 1.30
N GLY A 437 -4.61 -0.06 1.15
CA GLY A 437 -3.69 -0.90 1.91
C GLY A 437 -4.37 -1.74 3.00
N PRO A 438 -3.59 -2.24 3.99
CA PRO A 438 -4.12 -2.99 5.11
C PRO A 438 -5.04 -2.14 5.99
N GLN A 439 -6.23 -2.67 6.28
CA GLN A 439 -7.23 -2.08 7.18
C GLN A 439 -7.39 -2.95 8.43
N GLU A 440 -7.60 -2.30 9.57
CA GLU A 440 -7.86 -2.92 10.88
C GLU A 440 -9.07 -2.21 11.48
N GLU A 441 -10.19 -2.92 11.63
CA GLU A 441 -11.45 -2.28 11.99
C GLU A 441 -12.30 -3.16 12.93
N LEU A 442 -13.04 -2.51 13.82
CA LEU A 442 -14.05 -3.16 14.68
C LEU A 442 -15.31 -3.42 13.85
N ILE A 443 -15.83 -4.65 13.89
CA ILE A 443 -17.08 -5.04 13.22
C ILE A 443 -18.27 -4.79 14.14
N GLU A 444 -18.21 -5.32 15.35
CA GLU A 444 -19.26 -5.21 16.35
C GLU A 444 -18.73 -5.56 17.75
N LEU A 445 -19.34 -4.97 18.77
CA LEU A 445 -19.31 -5.49 20.13
C LEU A 445 -20.57 -6.35 20.29
N ILE A 446 -20.40 -7.67 20.33
CA ILE A 446 -21.50 -8.62 20.28
C ILE A 446 -21.90 -8.97 21.72
N PRO A 447 -23.08 -8.56 22.21
CA PRO A 447 -23.51 -8.91 23.56
C PRO A 447 -23.85 -10.39 23.66
N LEU A 448 -23.29 -11.06 24.67
CA LEU A 448 -23.55 -12.47 24.95
C LEU A 448 -24.73 -12.59 25.93
N LYS A 449 -25.78 -13.31 25.51
CA LYS A 449 -26.98 -13.52 26.34
C LYS A 449 -26.81 -14.79 27.17
N GLY A 450 -26.26 -14.67 28.37
CA GLY A 450 -26.20 -15.77 29.36
C GLY A 450 -24.79 -16.30 29.60
N GLN A 451 -24.47 -17.47 29.04
CA GLN A 451 -23.18 -18.15 29.26
C GLN A 451 -22.13 -17.72 28.23
N THR A 452 -20.85 -17.85 28.58
CA THR A 452 -19.69 -17.49 27.74
C THR A 452 -18.94 -18.74 27.25
N ARG A 453 -19.68 -19.81 26.92
CA ARG A 453 -19.07 -21.03 26.39
C ARG A 453 -18.66 -20.81 24.93
N GLY A 454 -17.71 -21.62 24.45
CA GLY A 454 -17.27 -21.53 23.05
C GLY A 454 -18.39 -21.67 22.03
N GLN A 455 -19.45 -22.43 22.34
CA GLN A 455 -20.64 -22.52 21.49
C GLN A 455 -21.41 -21.20 21.44
N ASP A 456 -21.65 -20.57 22.60
CA ASP A 456 -22.40 -19.32 22.69
C ASP A 456 -21.66 -18.21 21.91
N ILE A 457 -20.33 -18.17 22.00
CA ILE A 457 -19.47 -17.25 21.24
C ILE A 457 -19.51 -17.57 19.74
N CYS A 458 -19.43 -18.84 19.35
CA CYS A 458 -19.47 -19.25 17.95
C CYS A 458 -20.78 -18.86 17.28
N ASP A 459 -21.91 -19.14 17.94
CA ASP A 459 -23.24 -18.82 17.44
C ASP A 459 -23.42 -17.31 17.31
N ALA A 460 -22.93 -16.54 18.29
CA ALA A 460 -22.98 -15.08 18.28
C ALA A 460 -22.14 -14.47 17.14
N VAL A 461 -20.91 -14.96 16.92
CA VAL A 461 -20.03 -14.50 15.83
C VAL A 461 -20.62 -14.85 14.47
N LEU A 462 -21.07 -16.10 14.26
CA LEU A 462 -21.67 -16.52 12.99
C LEU A 462 -22.95 -15.73 12.69
N SER A 463 -23.83 -15.55 13.68
CA SER A 463 -25.04 -14.75 13.53
C SER A 463 -24.73 -13.29 13.19
N CYS A 464 -23.68 -12.71 13.79
CA CYS A 464 -23.23 -11.35 13.49
C CYS A 464 -22.71 -11.24 12.04
N LEU A 465 -21.87 -12.18 11.59
CA LEU A 465 -21.32 -12.19 10.24
C LEU A 465 -22.43 -12.36 9.19
N GLU A 466 -23.40 -13.24 9.45
CA GLU A 466 -24.57 -13.45 8.60
C GLU A 466 -25.48 -12.21 8.56
N ALA A 467 -25.82 -11.63 9.71
CA ALA A 467 -26.66 -10.44 9.81
C ALA A 467 -26.06 -9.22 9.09
N LYS A 468 -24.73 -9.08 9.09
CA LYS A 468 -24.02 -8.03 8.35
C LYS A 468 -23.75 -8.40 6.87
N GLY A 469 -24.08 -9.61 6.43
CA GLY A 469 -23.83 -10.08 5.07
C GLY A 469 -22.34 -10.20 4.72
N ILE A 470 -21.49 -10.52 5.70
CA ILE A 470 -20.07 -10.76 5.50
C ILE A 470 -19.87 -12.20 5.01
N ASN A 471 -19.33 -12.35 3.81
CA ASN A 471 -19.03 -13.64 3.22
C ASN A 471 -17.81 -14.26 3.90
N THR A 472 -18.00 -15.39 4.55
CA THR A 472 -16.93 -16.09 5.26
C THR A 472 -15.98 -16.82 4.32
N THR A 473 -16.28 -17.06 3.03
CA THR A 473 -15.41 -17.82 2.09
C THR A 473 -13.94 -17.38 2.09
N HIS A 474 -13.67 -16.09 2.29
CA HIS A 474 -12.31 -15.52 2.28
C HIS A 474 -11.73 -15.27 3.68
N LEU A 475 -12.39 -15.75 4.75
CA LEU A 475 -11.82 -15.73 6.10
C LEU A 475 -10.69 -16.77 6.18
N VAL A 476 -9.46 -16.33 6.41
CA VAL A 476 -8.26 -17.20 6.40
C VAL A 476 -7.66 -17.42 7.79
N SER A 477 -7.93 -16.53 8.75
CA SER A 477 -7.38 -16.68 10.10
C SER A 477 -8.26 -16.11 11.21
N VAL A 478 -8.09 -16.67 12.40
CA VAL A 478 -8.75 -16.26 13.64
C VAL A 478 -7.75 -16.12 14.78
N SER A 479 -7.83 -15.04 15.54
CA SER A 479 -7.04 -14.85 16.77
C SER A 479 -7.90 -14.65 18.01
N THR A 480 -7.52 -15.27 19.12
CA THR A 480 -8.24 -15.21 20.41
C THR A 480 -7.29 -15.18 21.60
N ASP A 481 -7.80 -14.84 22.79
CA ASP A 481 -7.04 -14.75 24.05
C ASP A 481 -6.55 -16.10 24.63
N GLY A 482 -6.88 -17.22 24.00
CA GLY A 482 -6.45 -18.55 24.44
C GLY A 482 -7.26 -19.15 25.59
N ALA A 483 -8.35 -18.52 26.04
CA ALA A 483 -9.22 -19.08 27.08
C ALA A 483 -9.79 -20.46 26.67
N PRO A 484 -10.12 -21.36 27.62
CA PRO A 484 -10.71 -22.66 27.30
C PRO A 484 -12.00 -22.58 26.47
N SER A 485 -12.82 -21.55 26.69
CA SER A 485 -14.01 -21.23 25.86
C SER A 485 -13.62 -20.87 24.43
N MET A 486 -12.46 -20.25 24.21
CA MET A 486 -11.99 -19.83 22.89
C MET A 486 -11.26 -20.92 22.11
N ARG A 487 -10.30 -21.63 22.74
CA ARG A 487 -9.40 -22.60 22.06
C ARG A 487 -9.51 -24.04 22.54
N GLY A 488 -10.48 -24.39 23.39
CA GLY A 488 -10.70 -25.77 23.81
C GLY A 488 -10.83 -26.75 22.64
N ALA A 489 -10.11 -27.88 22.69
CA ALA A 489 -9.94 -28.81 21.57
C ALA A 489 -11.27 -29.39 21.02
N HIS A 490 -12.32 -29.48 21.83
CA HIS A 490 -13.62 -30.03 21.41
C HIS A 490 -14.74 -28.99 21.38
N LYS A 491 -14.78 -28.10 22.37
CA LYS A 491 -15.87 -27.15 22.60
C LYS A 491 -15.44 -25.68 22.53
N GLY A 492 -14.20 -25.40 22.12
CA GLY A 492 -13.70 -24.05 21.95
C GLY A 492 -14.25 -23.40 20.70
N PHE A 493 -14.53 -22.09 20.77
CA PHE A 493 -15.00 -21.27 19.66
C PHE A 493 -14.22 -21.50 18.35
N VAL A 494 -12.89 -21.49 18.39
CA VAL A 494 -12.04 -21.63 17.19
C VAL A 494 -12.31 -22.97 16.47
N ASN A 495 -12.38 -24.06 17.23
CA ASN A 495 -12.65 -25.39 16.67
C ASN A 495 -14.08 -25.52 16.15
N LEU A 496 -15.05 -24.93 16.86
CA LEU A 496 -16.45 -24.92 16.42
C LEU A 496 -16.62 -24.09 15.15
N LEU A 497 -15.94 -22.94 15.05
CA LEU A 497 -15.93 -22.09 13.87
C LEU A 497 -15.37 -22.84 12.65
N GLN A 498 -14.24 -23.53 12.79
CA GLN A 498 -13.67 -24.34 11.71
C GLN A 498 -14.63 -25.45 11.24
N LYS A 499 -15.31 -26.12 12.18
CA LYS A 499 -16.33 -27.13 11.86
C LYS A 499 -17.54 -26.54 11.13
N SER A 500 -18.04 -25.40 11.60
CA SER A 500 -19.18 -24.72 10.96
C SER A 500 -18.86 -24.19 9.56
N LEU A 501 -17.59 -23.86 9.31
CA LEU A 501 -17.10 -23.40 8.00
C LEU A 501 -16.62 -24.53 7.08
N ASP A 502 -16.55 -25.76 7.59
CA ASP A 502 -16.00 -26.95 6.93
C ASP A 502 -14.61 -26.71 6.30
N ARG A 503 -13.73 -26.01 7.02
CA ARG A 503 -12.35 -25.73 6.57
C ARG A 503 -11.40 -25.36 7.70
N GLU A 504 -10.12 -25.55 7.43
CA GLU A 504 -9.05 -25.15 8.34
C GLU A 504 -8.75 -23.66 8.22
N LEU A 505 -8.54 -23.00 9.36
CA LEU A 505 -8.12 -21.60 9.43
C LEU A 505 -6.73 -21.55 10.07
N MET A 506 -5.94 -20.53 9.76
CA MET A 506 -4.78 -20.22 10.61
C MET A 506 -5.27 -19.71 11.96
N THR A 507 -4.84 -20.34 13.05
CA THR A 507 -5.32 -20.01 14.39
C THR A 507 -4.18 -19.48 15.24
N PHE A 508 -4.39 -18.31 15.86
CA PHE A 508 -3.37 -17.64 16.66
C PHE A 508 -3.89 -17.34 18.07
N HIS A 509 -3.23 -17.87 19.09
CA HIS A 509 -3.39 -17.31 20.43
C HIS A 509 -2.74 -15.92 20.47
N CYS A 510 -3.48 -14.91 20.92
CA CYS A 510 -3.07 -13.51 21.02
C CYS A 510 -1.65 -13.37 21.53
N ILE A 511 -0.79 -12.72 20.73
CA ILE A 511 0.65 -12.63 21.01
C ILE A 511 0.94 -11.89 22.31
N LEU A 512 0.11 -10.89 22.65
CA LEU A 512 0.23 -10.12 23.89
C LEU A 512 -0.18 -10.95 25.11
N HIS A 513 -1.22 -11.77 24.97
CA HIS A 513 -1.64 -12.66 26.05
C HIS A 513 -0.56 -13.73 26.30
N GLN A 514 0.01 -14.30 25.24
CA GLN A 514 1.12 -15.25 25.37
C GLN A 514 2.35 -14.66 26.06
N GLU A 515 2.75 -13.43 25.69
CA GLU A 515 3.85 -12.71 26.34
C GLU A 515 3.55 -12.48 27.82
N ALA A 516 2.31 -12.08 28.15
CA ALA A 516 1.88 -11.92 29.53
C ALA A 516 1.93 -13.23 30.33
N LEU A 517 1.62 -14.38 29.71
CA LEU A 517 1.74 -15.69 30.33
C LEU A 517 3.19 -16.16 30.48
N CYS A 518 4.08 -15.83 29.54
CA CYS A 518 5.52 -16.07 29.68
C CYS A 518 6.05 -15.33 30.91
N ALA A 519 5.63 -14.10 31.12
CA ALA A 519 6.07 -13.32 32.26
C ALA A 519 5.54 -13.86 33.60
N GLN A 520 4.46 -14.66 33.61
CA GLN A 520 4.00 -15.37 34.81
C GLN A 520 4.86 -16.58 35.19
N THR A 521 5.88 -16.92 34.40
CA THR A 521 6.82 -18.04 34.69
C THR A 521 7.96 -17.67 35.63
N PHE A 522 7.89 -16.49 36.27
CA PHE A 522 8.80 -16.15 37.35
C PHE A 522 8.82 -17.25 38.43
N PRO A 523 9.98 -17.52 39.06
CA PRO A 523 10.06 -18.48 40.16
C PRO A 523 9.10 -18.11 41.30
N PRO A 524 8.64 -19.09 42.11
CA PRO A 524 7.70 -18.84 43.22
C PRO A 524 8.12 -17.71 44.16
N ASP A 525 9.39 -17.62 44.55
CA ASP A 525 9.89 -16.55 45.43
C ASP A 525 9.73 -15.15 44.80
N CYS A 526 9.90 -15.02 43.48
CA CYS A 526 9.65 -13.76 42.76
C CYS A 526 8.15 -13.41 42.75
N VAL A 527 7.27 -14.42 42.73
CA VAL A 527 5.81 -14.20 42.84
C VAL A 527 5.45 -13.69 44.25
N GLU A 528 6.12 -14.19 45.30
CA GLU A 528 5.95 -13.69 46.67
C GLU A 528 6.40 -12.23 46.81
N VAL A 529 7.56 -11.88 46.25
CA VAL A 529 8.05 -10.49 46.13
C VAL A 529 6.97 -9.61 45.49
N MET A 530 6.41 -10.05 44.36
CA MET A 530 5.38 -9.30 43.65
C MET A 530 4.12 -9.09 44.49
N ASN A 531 3.63 -10.15 45.14
CA ASN A 531 2.43 -10.10 45.97
C ASN A 531 2.58 -9.11 47.13
N LEU A 532 3.77 -9.04 47.73
CA LEU A 532 4.06 -8.08 48.78
C LEU A 532 4.04 -6.64 48.26
N VAL A 533 4.70 -6.36 47.14
CA VAL A 533 4.67 -5.02 46.51
C VAL A 533 3.24 -4.60 46.21
N ILE A 534 2.43 -5.49 45.62
CA ILE A 534 1.00 -5.22 45.33
C ILE A 534 0.23 -4.92 46.62
N LYS A 535 0.45 -5.69 47.69
CA LYS A 535 -0.19 -5.47 48.99
C LYS A 535 0.14 -4.09 49.56
N ILE A 536 1.39 -3.67 49.46
CA ILE A 536 1.84 -2.35 49.94
C ILE A 536 1.23 -1.24 49.09
N VAL A 537 1.34 -1.33 47.76
CA VAL A 537 0.80 -0.34 46.82
C VAL A 537 -0.71 -0.17 47.01
N ASN A 538 -1.46 -1.27 47.11
CA ASN A 538 -2.91 -1.20 47.33
C ASN A 538 -3.24 -0.56 48.68
N LYS A 539 -2.48 -0.81 49.75
CA LYS A 539 -2.68 -0.14 51.04
C LYS A 539 -2.47 1.38 50.97
N ILE A 540 -1.51 1.84 50.17
CA ILE A 540 -1.21 3.27 50.01
C ILE A 540 -2.29 3.94 49.13
N ILE A 541 -2.63 3.35 47.98
CA ILE A 541 -3.45 4.00 46.96
C ILE A 541 -4.97 3.88 47.24
N VAL A 542 -5.46 2.75 47.77
CA VAL A 542 -6.91 2.53 47.95
C VAL A 542 -7.51 3.47 49.01
N ASN A 543 -6.72 3.90 49.99
CA ASN A 543 -7.14 4.89 50.97
C ASN A 543 -6.82 6.31 50.45
N GLY A 544 -7.85 7.07 50.07
CA GLY A 544 -7.69 8.42 49.50
C GLY A 544 -7.02 9.45 50.43
N LEU A 545 -6.96 9.23 51.74
CA LEU A 545 -6.15 10.05 52.66
C LEU A 545 -4.68 9.63 52.61
N SER A 546 -4.40 8.33 52.71
CA SER A 546 -3.03 7.79 52.61
C SER A 546 -2.39 8.13 51.26
N HIS A 547 -3.16 8.05 50.17
CA HIS A 547 -2.71 8.38 48.82
C HIS A 547 -2.28 9.85 48.71
N ARG A 548 -3.13 10.79 49.15
CA ARG A 548 -2.79 12.22 49.14
C ARG A 548 -1.60 12.56 50.03
N GLN A 549 -1.51 11.94 51.22
CA GLN A 549 -0.37 12.13 52.12
C GLN A 549 0.94 11.60 51.51
N PHE A 550 0.87 10.48 50.78
CA PHE A 550 2.02 9.94 50.08
C PHE A 550 2.43 10.80 48.87
N CYS A 551 1.48 11.30 48.08
CA CYS A 551 1.77 12.27 47.00
C CYS A 551 2.44 13.55 47.53
N SER A 552 1.94 14.10 48.64
CA SER A 552 2.56 15.27 49.30
C SER A 552 4.01 14.98 49.72
N LEU A 553 4.27 13.80 50.29
CA LEU A 553 5.61 13.37 50.65
C LEU A 553 6.53 13.30 49.43
N LEU A 554 6.06 12.76 48.30
CA LEU A 554 6.84 12.67 47.06
C LEU A 554 7.11 14.04 46.42
N GLU A 555 6.17 14.98 46.51
CA GLU A 555 6.35 16.35 46.03
C GLU A 555 7.35 17.12 46.91
N GLU A 556 7.27 16.97 48.23
CA GLU A 556 8.17 17.63 49.19
C GLU A 556 9.64 17.23 49.02
N VAL A 557 9.89 15.95 48.72
CA VAL A 557 11.24 15.40 48.50
C VAL A 557 11.74 15.52 47.06
N GLY A 558 10.92 16.06 46.15
CA GLY A 558 11.28 16.24 44.75
C GLY A 558 11.54 14.92 44.01
N ASN A 559 10.76 13.87 44.29
CA ASN A 559 10.94 12.56 43.66
C ASN A 559 10.68 12.63 42.14
N ALA A 560 11.35 11.77 41.37
CA ALA A 560 11.15 11.64 39.92
C ALA A 560 9.71 11.26 39.52
N TYR A 561 8.93 10.68 40.45
CA TYR A 561 7.52 10.37 40.26
C TYR A 561 6.66 11.05 41.32
N SER A 562 5.51 11.59 40.90
CA SER A 562 4.53 12.22 41.79
C SER A 562 3.53 11.23 42.41
N ASP A 563 3.52 9.96 41.97
CA ASP A 563 2.55 8.95 42.41
C ASP A 563 2.96 7.49 42.10
N LEU A 564 2.41 6.55 42.87
CA LEU A 564 2.43 5.11 42.58
C LEU A 564 1.28 4.72 41.63
N LEU A 565 1.39 3.54 41.02
CA LEU A 565 0.38 3.03 40.09
C LEU A 565 -0.46 1.92 40.72
N LEU A 566 -1.78 2.08 40.71
CA LEU A 566 -2.74 1.08 41.18
C LEU A 566 -2.67 -0.19 40.33
N HIS A 567 -2.65 -1.35 41.00
CA HIS A 567 -2.50 -2.66 40.37
C HIS A 567 -3.82 -3.15 39.72
N ASN A 568 -3.72 -3.65 38.49
CA ASN A 568 -4.76 -4.38 37.76
C ASN A 568 -4.13 -5.71 37.27
N LYS A 569 -4.76 -6.85 37.57
CA LYS A 569 -4.27 -8.22 37.23
C LYS A 569 -4.04 -8.45 35.73
N VAL A 570 -4.77 -7.75 34.87
CA VAL A 570 -4.81 -7.92 33.41
C VAL A 570 -3.73 -7.09 32.69
N ARG A 571 -3.06 -6.12 33.36
CA ARG A 571 -2.20 -5.13 32.68
C ARG A 571 -0.80 -4.94 33.30
N TRP A 572 -0.34 -5.88 34.12
CA TRP A 572 0.86 -5.71 34.96
C TRP A 572 2.17 -5.44 34.22
N LEU A 573 2.36 -5.95 32.99
CA LEU A 573 3.57 -5.69 32.18
C LEU A 573 3.55 -4.34 31.48
N SER A 574 2.37 -3.77 31.24
CA SER A 574 2.24 -2.50 30.50
C SER A 574 2.55 -1.27 31.36
N ARG A 575 2.66 -1.45 32.68
CA ARG A 575 2.83 -0.37 33.67
C ARG A 575 4.06 -0.70 34.52
N GLU A 576 5.06 0.18 34.48
CA GLU A 576 6.33 0.12 35.21
C GLU A 576 6.16 0.22 36.75
N VAL A 577 5.27 -0.57 37.34
CA VAL A 577 4.89 -0.52 38.77
C VAL A 577 6.10 -0.85 39.64
N LEU A 578 6.82 -1.93 39.33
CA LEU A 578 8.01 -2.34 40.08
C LEU A 578 9.11 -1.29 40.01
N LYS A 579 9.37 -0.73 38.82
CA LYS A 579 10.36 0.33 38.65
C LYS A 579 10.01 1.59 39.43
N ARG A 580 8.75 2.04 39.39
CA ARG A 580 8.29 3.19 40.21
C ARG A 580 8.39 2.88 41.70
N PHE A 581 8.00 1.69 42.12
CA PHE A 581 8.11 1.26 43.51
C PHE A 581 9.58 1.25 43.96
N ALA A 582 10.50 0.78 43.12
CA ALA A 582 11.94 0.78 43.40
C ALA A 582 12.49 2.21 43.56
N THR A 583 12.12 3.14 42.68
CA THR A 583 12.51 4.56 42.79
C THR A 583 11.95 5.23 44.04
N CYS A 584 10.79 4.78 44.50
CA CYS A 584 10.15 5.31 45.71
C CYS A 584 10.44 4.48 46.97
N LEU A 585 11.29 3.46 46.92
CA LEU A 585 11.39 2.44 47.98
C LEU A 585 11.66 3.04 49.36
N GLU A 586 12.66 3.91 49.48
CA GLU A 586 13.01 4.58 50.74
C GLU A 586 11.85 5.44 51.27
N HIS A 587 11.17 6.17 50.38
CA HIS A 587 10.01 6.98 50.75
C HIS A 587 8.81 6.12 51.16
N VAL A 588 8.64 4.95 50.51
CA VAL A 588 7.65 3.96 50.90
C VAL A 588 7.95 3.42 52.30
N LYS A 589 9.21 3.08 52.61
CA LYS A 589 9.63 2.67 53.95
C LYS A 589 9.30 3.74 54.99
N THR A 590 9.73 4.97 54.78
CA THR A 590 9.43 6.11 55.68
C THR A 590 7.93 6.32 55.87
N PHE A 591 7.15 6.24 54.79
CA PHE A 591 5.70 6.39 54.87
C PHE A 591 5.05 5.25 55.68
N LEU A 592 5.46 4.00 55.46
CA LEU A 592 4.93 2.86 56.18
C LEU A 592 5.25 2.92 57.68
N GLU A 593 6.47 3.34 58.05
CA GLU A 593 6.87 3.60 59.43
C GLU A 593 6.00 4.67 60.08
N SER A 594 5.71 5.78 59.38
CA SER A 594 4.81 6.83 59.87
C SER A 594 3.37 6.35 60.12
N LYS A 595 2.98 5.23 59.50
CA LYS A 595 1.69 4.56 59.67
C LYS A 595 1.73 3.40 60.67
N GLY A 596 2.86 3.14 61.31
CA GLY A 596 3.05 2.01 62.22
C GLY A 596 2.98 0.65 61.51
N LEU A 597 3.25 0.61 60.20
CA LEU A 597 3.29 -0.62 59.41
C LEU A 597 4.74 -1.04 59.19
N SER A 598 5.09 -2.25 59.61
CA SER A 598 6.43 -2.82 59.37
C SER A 598 6.34 -4.01 58.42
N TYR A 599 7.28 -4.06 57.48
CA TYR A 599 7.46 -5.13 56.50
C TYR A 599 8.95 -5.52 56.50
N PRO A 600 9.36 -6.51 57.30
CA PRO A 600 10.76 -6.94 57.43
C PRO A 600 11.40 -7.32 56.09
N GLU A 601 10.59 -7.78 55.13
CA GLU A 601 11.03 -8.18 53.81
C GLU A 601 11.64 -7.03 52.99
N LEU A 602 11.28 -5.77 53.30
CA LEU A 602 11.87 -4.59 52.63
C LEU A 602 13.31 -4.29 53.07
N GLU A 603 13.79 -4.94 54.14
CA GLU A 603 15.17 -4.89 54.61
C GLU A 603 15.94 -6.20 54.34
N ASP A 604 15.25 -7.24 53.83
CA ASP A 604 15.87 -8.53 53.54
C ASP A 604 16.67 -8.48 52.23
N LEU A 605 17.97 -8.79 52.30
CA LEU A 605 18.88 -8.68 51.16
C LEU A 605 18.56 -9.68 50.04
N ASP A 606 18.08 -10.89 50.38
CA ASP A 606 17.70 -11.89 49.38
C ASP A 606 16.44 -11.45 48.63
N TRP A 607 15.43 -10.97 49.37
CA TRP A 607 14.21 -10.38 48.83
C TRP A 607 14.51 -9.18 47.93
N LEU A 608 15.34 -8.24 48.37
CA LEU A 608 15.72 -7.05 47.59
C LEU A 608 16.46 -7.44 46.30
N SER A 609 17.34 -8.44 46.34
CA SER A 609 18.01 -8.93 45.14
C SER A 609 17.01 -9.47 44.10
N LYS A 610 16.00 -10.23 44.55
CA LYS A 610 14.92 -10.75 43.68
C LYS A 610 14.03 -9.62 43.16
N PHE A 611 13.73 -8.64 44.00
CA PHE A 611 12.96 -7.45 43.64
C PHE A 611 13.64 -6.64 42.53
N TYR A 612 14.92 -6.30 42.68
CA TYR A 612 15.65 -5.53 41.66
C TYR A 612 15.87 -6.31 40.36
N PHE A 613 16.06 -7.64 40.44
CA PHE A 613 16.03 -8.50 39.25
C PHE A 613 14.69 -8.40 38.49
N MET A 614 13.57 -8.46 39.23
CA MET A 614 12.24 -8.33 38.62
C MET A 614 12.00 -6.95 38.02
N VAL A 615 12.49 -5.87 38.65
CA VAL A 615 12.42 -4.51 38.09
C VAL A 615 13.05 -4.47 36.69
N ASP A 616 14.26 -5.00 36.55
CA ASP A 616 14.98 -4.99 35.28
C ASP A 616 14.33 -5.93 34.25
N MET A 617 13.96 -7.16 34.65
CA MET A 617 13.29 -8.11 33.75
C MET A 617 11.94 -7.61 33.24
N THR A 618 11.13 -7.00 34.11
CA THR A 618 9.83 -6.45 33.71
C THR A 618 9.97 -5.23 32.82
N SER A 619 11.03 -4.43 32.97
CA SER A 619 11.36 -3.34 32.03
C SER A 619 11.70 -3.90 30.63
N HIS A 620 12.43 -5.02 30.54
CA HIS A 620 12.72 -5.68 29.27
C HIS A 620 11.44 -6.24 28.62
N LEU A 621 10.59 -6.91 29.39
CA LEU A 621 9.30 -7.43 28.93
C LEU A 621 8.35 -6.30 28.48
N ASN A 622 8.27 -5.19 29.22
CA ASN A 622 7.47 -4.02 28.82
C ASN A 622 7.97 -3.41 27.49
N THR A 623 9.28 -3.43 27.26
CA THR A 623 9.85 -2.99 25.97
C THR A 623 9.37 -3.89 24.83
N LEU A 624 9.39 -5.21 25.02
CA LEU A 624 8.81 -6.14 24.04
C LEU A 624 7.31 -5.89 23.86
N ASN A 625 6.55 -5.80 24.96
CA ASN A 625 5.10 -5.60 24.96
C ASN A 625 4.67 -4.35 24.17
N LYS A 626 5.40 -3.25 24.32
CA LYS A 626 5.21 -2.01 23.53
C LYS A 626 5.51 -2.21 22.06
N ASN A 627 6.57 -2.95 21.72
CA ASN A 627 6.90 -3.25 20.33
C ASN A 627 5.83 -4.13 19.68
N LEU A 628 5.27 -5.09 20.41
CA LEU A 628 4.19 -5.96 19.92
C LEU A 628 2.87 -5.22 19.65
N GLN A 629 2.72 -3.99 20.15
CA GLN A 629 1.53 -3.15 19.95
C GLN A 629 1.74 -2.10 18.86
N GLY A 630 0.63 -1.59 18.33
CA GLY A 630 0.62 -0.47 17.38
C GLY A 630 -0.03 -0.81 16.04
N LYS A 631 -0.59 0.23 15.41
CA LYS A 631 -1.32 0.10 14.15
C LYS A 631 -0.41 -0.31 12.99
N GLY A 632 -0.86 -1.25 12.16
CA GLY A 632 -0.16 -1.65 10.93
C GLY A 632 0.98 -2.65 11.11
N ARG A 633 1.18 -3.18 12.33
CA ARG A 633 2.15 -4.24 12.62
C ARG A 633 1.69 -5.56 12.03
N THR A 634 2.57 -6.30 11.34
CA THR A 634 2.24 -7.63 10.78
C THR A 634 2.54 -8.75 11.78
N ALA A 635 1.89 -9.91 11.61
CA ALA A 635 2.17 -11.09 12.44
C ALA A 635 3.64 -11.54 12.34
N LEU A 636 4.26 -11.40 11.15
CA LEU A 636 5.68 -11.66 10.95
C LEU A 636 6.56 -10.74 11.81
N GLN A 637 6.34 -9.42 11.74
CA GLN A 637 7.13 -8.46 12.53
C GLN A 637 7.00 -8.70 14.03
N MET A 638 5.78 -9.02 14.48
CA MET A 638 5.54 -9.37 15.89
C MET A 638 6.29 -10.65 16.30
N LEU A 639 6.30 -11.67 15.45
CA LEU A 639 7.10 -12.88 15.69
C LEU A 639 8.61 -12.60 15.68
N GLU A 640 9.11 -11.78 14.76
CA GLU A 640 10.53 -11.40 14.70
C GLU A 640 10.99 -10.69 15.97
N ASP A 641 10.17 -9.80 16.52
CA ASP A 641 10.45 -9.15 17.81
C ASP A 641 10.50 -10.14 18.98
N VAL A 642 9.61 -11.15 18.99
CA VAL A 642 9.66 -12.25 19.96
C VAL A 642 10.96 -13.05 19.82
N LEU A 643 11.32 -13.47 18.60
CA LEU A 643 12.55 -14.23 18.33
C LEU A 643 13.81 -13.42 18.65
N ALA A 644 13.78 -12.11 18.43
CA ALA A 644 14.86 -11.21 18.82
C ALA A 644 14.96 -11.09 20.34
N PHE A 645 13.83 -11.04 21.05
CA PHE A 645 13.80 -11.01 22.51
C PHE A 645 14.32 -12.31 23.12
N GLU A 646 13.96 -13.47 22.60
CA GLU A 646 14.51 -14.76 23.05
C GLU A 646 16.04 -14.79 22.92
N ARG A 647 16.59 -14.26 21.82
CA ARG A 647 18.04 -14.14 21.65
C ARG A 647 18.66 -13.19 22.67
N LYS A 648 17.98 -12.09 23.02
CA LYS A 648 18.40 -11.19 24.11
C LYS A 648 18.36 -11.91 25.46
N MET A 649 17.38 -12.76 25.73
CA MET A 649 17.35 -13.58 26.95
C MET A 649 18.56 -14.52 27.06
N THR A 650 19.06 -15.09 25.96
CA THR A 650 20.32 -15.85 25.97
C THR A 650 21.51 -14.98 26.35
N VAL A 651 21.51 -13.69 25.99
CA VAL A 651 22.54 -12.72 26.41
C VAL A 651 22.37 -12.39 27.89
N PHE A 652 21.14 -12.13 28.35
CA PHE A 652 20.82 -11.84 29.75
C PHE A 652 21.21 -13.00 30.67
N ALA A 653 20.90 -14.24 30.30
CA ALA A 653 21.27 -15.43 31.07
C ALA A 653 22.79 -15.57 31.21
N ARG A 654 23.55 -15.26 30.14
CA ARG A 654 25.02 -15.26 30.16
C ARG A 654 25.60 -14.13 31.00
N ASP A 655 25.02 -12.93 30.94
CA ASP A 655 25.41 -11.76 31.73
C ASP A 655 25.15 -11.98 33.24
N ALA A 656 24.00 -12.58 33.58
CA ALA A 656 23.67 -12.98 34.95
C ALA A 656 24.65 -14.02 35.49
N GLN A 657 24.96 -15.06 34.70
CA GLN A 657 25.90 -16.12 35.10
C GLN A 657 27.34 -15.62 35.31
N LYS A 658 27.79 -14.66 34.48
CA LYS A 658 29.10 -14.01 34.63
C LYS A 658 29.16 -13.02 35.79
N GLY A 659 28.01 -12.61 36.33
CA GLY A 659 27.91 -11.63 37.41
C GLY A 659 28.27 -10.19 37.01
N THR A 660 28.35 -9.90 35.71
CA THR A 660 28.60 -8.56 35.16
C THR A 660 27.37 -7.65 35.25
N LEU A 661 26.17 -8.23 35.11
CA LEU A 661 24.88 -7.54 35.28
C LEU A 661 24.75 -6.24 34.44
N SER A 662 25.37 -6.21 33.26
CA SER A 662 25.34 -5.05 32.36
C SER A 662 23.93 -4.73 31.86
N HIS A 663 23.07 -5.75 31.78
CA HIS A 663 21.68 -5.62 31.33
C HIS A 663 20.67 -5.55 32.49
N PHE A 664 21.16 -5.52 33.73
CA PHE A 664 20.38 -5.49 34.96
C PHE A 664 20.86 -4.32 35.84
N PRO A 665 20.61 -3.07 35.43
CA PRO A 665 21.17 -1.89 36.10
C PRO A 665 20.73 -1.77 37.56
N SER A 666 19.47 -2.07 37.88
CA SER A 666 18.95 -1.97 39.25
C SER A 666 19.57 -3.04 40.14
N LEU A 667 19.68 -4.28 39.63
CA LEU A 667 20.33 -5.37 40.36
C LEU A 667 21.84 -5.13 40.51
N ARG A 668 22.48 -4.50 39.52
CA ARG A 668 23.90 -4.13 39.58
C ARG A 668 24.17 -3.07 40.62
N GLU A 669 23.35 -2.03 40.70
CA GLU A 669 23.46 -1.00 41.74
C GLU A 669 23.29 -1.61 43.15
N PHE A 670 22.31 -2.50 43.31
CA PHE A 670 22.14 -3.25 44.55
C PHE A 670 23.36 -4.14 44.89
N LYS A 671 23.96 -4.79 43.89
CA LYS A 671 25.20 -5.58 44.04
C LYS A 671 26.33 -4.74 44.61
N GLU A 672 26.54 -3.57 44.02
CA GLU A 672 27.64 -2.65 44.39
C GLU A 672 27.51 -2.19 45.85
N ALA A 673 26.29 -2.09 46.37
CA ALA A 673 26.01 -1.75 47.75
C ALA A 673 26.09 -2.93 48.74
N ASN A 674 25.75 -4.17 48.35
CA ASN A 674 25.49 -5.27 49.30
C ASN A 674 26.30 -6.57 49.07
N ASN A 675 27.11 -6.68 48.01
CA ASN A 675 28.03 -7.79 47.67
C ASN A 675 27.46 -9.23 47.60
N GLN A 676 26.20 -9.49 47.95
CA GLN A 676 25.61 -10.83 48.01
C GLN A 676 24.51 -11.01 46.93
N ILE A 677 24.80 -11.80 45.90
CA ILE A 677 23.88 -12.10 44.79
C ILE A 677 23.97 -13.57 44.39
N ASN A 678 22.82 -14.23 44.26
CA ASN A 678 22.74 -15.60 43.75
C ASN A 678 22.63 -15.62 42.21
N TYR A 679 23.77 -15.60 41.52
CA TYR A 679 23.83 -15.57 40.05
C TYR A 679 23.16 -16.78 39.39
N ASP A 680 23.28 -17.96 39.99
CA ASP A 680 22.73 -19.20 39.46
C ASP A 680 21.20 -19.20 39.51
N TYR A 681 20.62 -18.64 40.57
CA TYR A 681 19.16 -18.43 40.67
C TYR A 681 18.63 -17.56 39.52
N PHE A 682 19.25 -16.41 39.27
CA PHE A 682 18.82 -15.51 38.19
C PHE A 682 19.03 -16.11 36.81
N HIS A 683 20.14 -16.81 36.59
CA HIS A 683 20.38 -17.55 35.35
C HIS A 683 19.26 -18.57 35.09
N ARG A 684 18.94 -19.41 36.08
CA ARG A 684 17.87 -20.41 35.97
C ARG A 684 16.50 -19.75 35.71
N ALA A 685 16.18 -18.67 36.42
CA ALA A 685 14.93 -17.93 36.20
C ALA A 685 14.78 -17.43 34.75
N ILE A 686 15.86 -16.90 34.16
CA ILE A 686 15.84 -16.43 32.77
C ILE A 686 15.67 -17.60 31.79
N ILE A 687 16.37 -18.72 32.02
CA ILE A 687 16.28 -19.92 31.16
C ILE A 687 14.87 -20.53 31.21
N THR A 688 14.26 -20.61 32.39
CA THR A 688 12.87 -21.10 32.53
C THR A 688 11.90 -20.23 31.75
N MET A 689 12.01 -18.90 31.87
CA MET A 689 11.17 -17.98 31.11
C MET A 689 11.42 -18.11 29.60
N GLN A 690 12.67 -18.26 29.18
CA GLN A 690 13.04 -18.45 27.78
C GLN A 690 12.42 -19.73 27.21
N ALA A 691 12.42 -20.84 27.94
CA ALA A 691 11.76 -22.07 27.53
C ALA A 691 10.26 -21.86 27.32
N ALA A 692 9.60 -21.08 28.19
CA ALA A 692 8.19 -20.74 28.03
C ALA A 692 7.90 -19.91 26.76
N PHE A 693 8.79 -19.00 26.37
CA PHE A 693 8.71 -18.32 25.06
C PHE A 693 8.86 -19.34 23.89
N GLY A 694 9.73 -20.33 24.03
CA GLY A 694 9.90 -21.39 23.04
C GLY A 694 8.62 -22.19 22.81
N GLU A 695 7.92 -22.55 23.88
CA GLU A 695 6.69 -23.36 23.81
C GLU A 695 5.47 -22.55 23.38
N ARG A 696 5.25 -21.37 23.98
CA ARG A 696 4.00 -20.62 23.81
C ARG A 696 3.81 -20.10 22.39
N PHE A 697 4.85 -19.50 21.80
CA PHE A 697 4.77 -18.93 20.45
C PHE A 697 4.91 -19.96 19.31
N SER A 698 4.67 -21.24 19.59
CA SER A 698 4.77 -22.35 18.63
C SER A 698 3.84 -22.18 17.42
N ASP A 699 2.61 -21.68 17.60
CA ASP A 699 1.67 -21.39 16.51
C ASP A 699 2.27 -20.41 15.49
N PHE A 700 2.86 -19.32 15.97
CA PHE A 700 3.51 -18.32 15.10
C PHE A 700 4.74 -18.91 14.41
N ARG A 701 5.52 -19.77 15.10
CA ARG A 701 6.69 -20.44 14.50
C ARG A 701 6.28 -21.43 13.41
N LYS A 702 5.20 -22.18 13.61
CA LYS A 702 4.63 -23.10 12.62
C LYS A 702 4.25 -22.35 11.35
N GLU A 703 3.58 -21.20 11.50
CA GLU A 703 3.13 -20.39 10.36
C GLU A 703 4.21 -19.43 9.82
N LYS A 704 5.42 -19.42 10.40
CA LYS A 704 6.48 -18.49 10.00
C LYS A 704 6.76 -18.50 8.49
N PRO A 705 6.90 -19.65 7.80
CA PRO A 705 7.11 -19.68 6.35
C PRO A 705 6.00 -18.95 5.58
N THR A 706 4.74 -19.23 5.91
CA THR A 706 3.55 -18.57 5.34
C THR A 706 3.55 -17.06 5.62
N LEU A 707 3.90 -16.65 6.85
CA LEU A 707 3.95 -15.24 7.26
C LEU A 707 5.09 -14.47 6.58
N SER A 708 6.21 -15.12 6.29
CA SER A 708 7.35 -14.53 5.57
C SER A 708 7.18 -14.47 4.06
N PHE A 709 6.23 -15.22 3.50
CA PHE A 709 6.01 -15.30 2.05
C PHE A 709 5.86 -13.95 1.34
N PRO A 710 5.09 -12.98 1.87
CA PRO A 710 4.96 -11.67 1.22
C PRO A 710 6.26 -10.85 1.18
N VAL A 711 7.23 -11.17 2.05
CA VAL A 711 8.49 -10.42 2.19
C VAL A 711 9.62 -11.08 1.39
N THR A 712 9.70 -12.41 1.40
CA THR A 712 10.76 -13.18 0.73
C THR A 712 10.20 -14.32 -0.12
N PRO A 713 9.34 -14.03 -1.12
CA PRO A 713 8.60 -15.06 -1.86
C PRO A 713 9.51 -16.00 -2.68
N LEU A 714 10.74 -15.57 -2.99
CA LEU A 714 11.71 -16.33 -3.80
C LEU A 714 12.59 -17.29 -2.97
N ASP A 715 12.76 -17.01 -1.67
CA ASP A 715 13.68 -17.76 -0.80
C ASP A 715 12.95 -18.81 0.05
N ILE A 716 11.62 -18.87 -0.06
CA ILE A 716 10.79 -19.79 0.72
C ILE A 716 10.50 -21.03 -0.10
N ASP A 717 10.76 -22.18 0.51
CA ASP A 717 10.31 -23.46 0.02
C ASP A 717 8.76 -23.48 0.00
N PRO A 718 8.12 -23.53 -1.18
CA PRO A 718 6.67 -23.53 -1.31
C PRO A 718 6.00 -24.71 -0.58
N SER A 719 6.73 -25.81 -0.38
CA SER A 719 6.24 -26.98 0.34
C SER A 719 5.99 -26.71 1.83
N LEU A 720 6.57 -25.63 2.38
CA LEU A 720 6.37 -25.19 3.75
C LEU A 720 5.19 -24.21 3.92
N LEU A 721 4.57 -23.77 2.83
CA LEU A 721 3.45 -22.83 2.87
C LEU A 721 2.16 -23.52 3.31
N ASN A 722 1.44 -22.89 4.26
CA ASN A 722 0.11 -23.30 4.66
C ASN A 722 -0.95 -22.70 3.70
N THR A 723 -1.26 -23.43 2.63
CA THR A 723 -2.28 -23.01 1.66
C THR A 723 -3.69 -23.45 2.04
N VAL A 724 -3.85 -24.33 3.05
CA VAL A 724 -5.15 -24.92 3.44
C VAL A 724 -6.14 -23.85 3.88
N ALA A 725 -5.64 -22.79 4.53
CA ALA A 725 -6.44 -21.66 4.97
C ALA A 725 -6.95 -20.75 3.83
N PHE A 726 -6.43 -20.90 2.60
CA PHE A 726 -6.70 -20.02 1.47
C PHE A 726 -7.59 -20.72 0.44
N THR A 727 -8.88 -20.43 0.48
CA THR A 727 -9.85 -21.01 -0.45
C THR A 727 -9.52 -20.63 -1.90
N GLY A 728 -9.36 -21.63 -2.76
CA GLY A 728 -9.02 -21.44 -4.19
C GLY A 728 -7.53 -21.42 -4.50
N VAL A 729 -6.65 -21.57 -3.51
CA VAL A 729 -5.19 -21.69 -3.72
C VAL A 729 -4.79 -23.16 -3.73
N SER A 730 -4.42 -23.65 -4.91
CA SER A 730 -3.88 -24.99 -5.10
C SER A 730 -2.38 -24.99 -4.83
N LYS A 731 -1.92 -25.86 -3.91
CA LYS A 731 -0.51 -25.95 -3.54
C LYS A 731 0.39 -26.39 -4.72
N PRO A 732 0.03 -27.43 -5.51
CA PRO A 732 0.80 -27.79 -6.70
C PRO A 732 0.87 -26.66 -7.73
N ASP A 733 -0.23 -25.92 -7.93
CA ASP A 733 -0.23 -24.82 -8.89
C ASP A 733 0.64 -23.66 -8.40
N LEU A 734 0.58 -23.33 -7.10
CA LEU A 734 1.45 -22.33 -6.49
C LEU A 734 2.93 -22.72 -6.56
N GLU A 735 3.26 -24.00 -6.36
CA GLU A 735 4.63 -24.52 -6.50
C GLU A 735 5.17 -24.31 -7.92
N ILE A 736 4.37 -24.64 -8.94
CA ILE A 736 4.72 -24.44 -10.35
C ILE A 736 4.84 -22.94 -10.69
N GLU A 737 3.88 -22.12 -10.24
CA GLU A 737 3.92 -20.68 -10.47
C GLU A 737 5.16 -20.03 -9.83
N LEU A 738 5.55 -20.45 -8.63
CA LEU A 738 6.74 -19.93 -7.96
C LEU A 738 8.02 -20.38 -8.65
N ALA A 739 8.09 -21.62 -9.16
CA ALA A 739 9.21 -22.07 -9.98
C ALA A 739 9.34 -21.22 -11.26
N ASP A 740 8.21 -20.99 -11.94
CA ASP A 740 8.14 -20.12 -13.12
C ASP A 740 8.55 -18.68 -12.82
N ILE A 741 8.23 -18.17 -11.62
CA ILE A 741 8.61 -16.82 -11.17
C ILE A 741 10.11 -16.76 -10.85
N ALA A 742 10.66 -17.79 -10.21
CA ALA A 742 12.07 -17.89 -9.82
C ALA A 742 13.01 -17.92 -11.03
N ASP A 743 12.58 -18.50 -12.15
CA ASP A 743 13.36 -18.52 -13.40
C ASP A 743 13.16 -17.27 -14.27
N LYS A 744 12.23 -16.37 -13.90
CA LYS A 744 11.99 -15.11 -14.62
C LYS A 744 12.80 -13.97 -14.00
N ASP A 745 13.92 -13.64 -14.63
CA ASP A 745 14.79 -12.50 -14.26
C ASP A 745 14.03 -11.19 -13.97
N LEU A 746 12.91 -10.94 -14.67
CA LEU A 746 12.04 -9.78 -14.42
C LEU A 746 11.50 -9.76 -12.99
N TRP A 747 10.91 -10.87 -12.54
CA TRP A 747 10.28 -10.94 -11.22
C TRP A 747 11.35 -11.00 -10.14
N VAL A 748 12.41 -11.79 -10.36
CA VAL A 748 13.55 -11.85 -9.46
C VAL A 748 14.17 -10.48 -9.22
N ASN A 749 14.47 -9.73 -10.30
CA ASN A 749 15.05 -8.40 -10.17
C ASN A 749 14.06 -7.39 -9.59
N LYS A 750 12.76 -7.53 -9.85
CA LYS A 750 11.75 -6.65 -9.28
C LYS A 750 11.56 -6.87 -7.79
N PHE A 751 11.51 -8.12 -7.32
CA PHE A 751 11.49 -8.43 -5.89
C PHE A 751 12.79 -7.94 -5.22
N LYS A 752 13.96 -8.19 -5.83
CA LYS A 752 15.25 -7.68 -5.30
C LYS A 752 15.30 -6.16 -5.20
N SER A 753 14.88 -5.45 -6.25
CA SER A 753 14.81 -3.97 -6.26
C SER A 753 13.85 -3.46 -5.20
N LEU A 754 12.67 -4.08 -5.07
CA LEU A 754 11.66 -3.69 -4.10
C LEU A 754 12.15 -3.91 -2.66
N THR A 755 12.80 -5.03 -2.40
CA THR A 755 13.45 -5.30 -1.11
C THR A 755 14.51 -4.26 -0.82
N ALA A 756 15.37 -3.91 -1.79
CA ALA A 756 16.38 -2.86 -1.63
C ALA A 756 15.76 -1.48 -1.36
N ASP A 757 14.68 -1.11 -2.06
CA ASP A 757 13.96 0.14 -1.83
C ASP A 757 13.35 0.19 -0.42
N ILE A 758 12.76 -0.92 0.04
CA ILE A 758 12.20 -1.06 1.40
C ILE A 758 13.32 -0.95 2.46
N GLU A 759 14.45 -1.61 2.23
CA GLU A 759 15.63 -1.52 3.09
C GLU A 759 16.18 -0.10 3.14
N GLU A 760 16.25 0.60 1.99
CA GLU A 760 16.70 1.98 1.92
C GLU A 760 15.77 2.90 2.73
N VAL A 761 14.46 2.78 2.55
CA VAL A 761 13.46 3.55 3.34
C VAL A 761 13.59 3.24 4.83
N ALA A 762 13.83 1.98 5.21
CA ALA A 762 14.05 1.59 6.60
C ALA A 762 15.35 2.21 7.18
N CYS A 763 16.44 2.21 6.40
CA CYS A 763 17.70 2.85 6.76
C CYS A 763 17.58 4.37 6.87
N GLN A 764 16.88 5.02 5.94
CA GLN A 764 16.59 6.45 5.98
C GLN A 764 15.78 6.80 7.23
N LYS A 765 14.74 6.01 7.54
CA LYS A 765 13.94 6.16 8.76
C LYS A 765 14.79 6.01 10.02
N ALA A 766 15.67 5.02 10.09
CA ALA A 766 16.57 4.82 11.22
C ALA A 766 17.53 6.00 11.41
N THR A 767 18.07 6.55 10.31
CA THR A 767 18.93 7.75 10.32
C THR A 767 18.16 8.97 10.83
N LEU A 768 16.95 9.23 10.32
CA LEU A 768 16.11 10.36 10.74
C LEU A 768 15.70 10.27 12.21
N VAL A 769 15.42 9.06 12.73
CA VAL A 769 15.15 8.82 14.16
C VAL A 769 16.37 9.18 15.00
N LYS A 770 17.58 8.76 14.57
CA LYS A 770 18.85 9.08 15.26
C LYS A 770 19.13 10.58 15.26
N GLU A 771 18.69 11.30 14.24
CA GLU A 771 18.84 12.76 14.11
C GLU A 771 17.67 13.56 14.73
N HIS A 772 16.70 12.89 15.36
CA HIS A 772 15.48 13.50 15.91
C HIS A 772 14.66 14.34 14.89
N LYS A 773 14.73 13.99 13.60
CA LYS A 773 14.04 14.70 12.49
C LYS A 773 12.67 14.10 12.18
N TRP A 774 11.75 14.19 13.14
CA TRP A 774 10.43 13.58 13.06
C TRP A 774 9.54 14.12 11.93
N SER A 775 9.65 15.41 11.60
CA SER A 775 8.91 16.05 10.50
C SER A 775 9.35 15.60 9.11
N ASP A 776 10.60 15.14 8.97
CA ASP A 776 11.12 14.65 7.69
C ASP A 776 10.77 13.17 7.46
N MET A 777 10.45 12.43 8.52
CA MET A 777 9.90 11.07 8.39
C MET A 777 8.53 11.04 7.70
N GLU A 778 7.72 12.09 7.84
CA GLU A 778 6.42 12.20 7.15
C GLU A 778 6.58 12.40 5.64
N LYS A 779 7.78 12.76 5.16
CA LYS A 779 8.10 12.96 3.74
C LYS A 779 8.66 11.71 3.07
N LEU A 780 8.98 10.65 3.83
CA LEU A 780 9.40 9.38 3.27
C LEU A 780 8.25 8.74 2.48
N PRO A 781 8.55 7.97 1.40
CA PRO A 781 7.54 7.23 0.67
C PRO A 781 6.73 6.35 1.64
N PRO A 782 5.39 6.41 1.64
CA PRO A 782 4.60 5.56 2.51
C PRO A 782 4.85 4.08 2.14
N PRO A 783 4.97 3.15 3.11
CA PRO A 783 5.14 1.71 2.85
C PRO A 783 4.05 1.09 1.97
N ARG A 784 2.96 1.84 1.72
CA ARG A 784 1.78 1.44 0.96
C ARG A 784 1.99 1.48 -0.56
N GLN A 785 3.07 2.06 -1.07
CA GLN A 785 3.38 2.10 -2.51
C GLN A 785 4.33 0.98 -2.98
N THR A 786 4.79 0.12 -2.07
CA THR A 786 5.82 -0.90 -2.34
C THR A 786 5.37 -2.33 -2.03
N CYS A 787 4.09 -2.60 -1.84
CA CYS A 787 3.56 -3.97 -1.83
C CYS A 787 2.63 -4.17 -3.03
N PHE A 788 2.79 -5.32 -3.69
CA PHE A 788 1.95 -5.80 -4.78
C PHE A 788 0.49 -5.97 -4.36
#